data_AF-A0A9P8SA76-F1
#
_entry.id   AF-A0A9P8SA76-F1
#
_cell.length_a   1.000
_cell.length_b   1.000
_cell.length_c   1.000
_cell.angle_alpha   90.00
_cell.angle_beta   90.00
_cell.angle_gamma   90.00
#
_symmetry.space_group_name_H-M   'P 1'
#
loop_
_entity.id
_entity.type
_entity.pdbx_description
1 polymer ?
#
loop_
_entity_poly.entity_id
_entity_poly.type
_entity_poly.pdbx_seq_one_letter_code
_entity_poly.pdbx_strand_id
1 'polypeptide(L)'
;MRKAIIIGGGPAGLSAALRLQQITDVTATVYELRPEPTTLGGAVGLLPNGLRLFHRLGVYDDLLSHGSSHSMVNLRSLKGDIITTQDIVGRVREQNGGIGYLRIKRIDLLQVLLKAAEKAKIPIHYGKKIVEIEESEHEVKVTFSDGTTDTGDILLGCDGIHSAVRKLYVDPKHATEYTGFSGLFALLPISALPEGSADELKGINATFTTDGVFLTMSCSAKDDEALWGFSKEVPLPKTGDTRDGWEVKREEEIAGFKNDLLDLISDAKGEWGNIMRAMVQETSVVRFYPVYKLASGGKWYKGRCLLLGDAAHAMAPHAGQGVSMAAEDVFMIARLLEDPERSLEDAFAAFDRIRRPRVDEITMQATKNSEAEVLCTPSTPAPARKRRATKQDLLERVERCEALLKGYAPVVDRPQTPSSSNHVPDDPPGASFEPSSSAQELNASYITTRNDGSVRFTDSFGTVVMHEELVAIQNSIKSDDSADDGPVESIYESPYKTYPVTEFETSASDTPDTQPGPVEAMNLWEHFLERVNPLTKIVHVPTLEPYVMRAAVGMHLVPIEYQALLYSIYAMAVISMSEQECFDLLGHSRDTMLKHYGGSTKRALMKYNHRENYTMITLQTLILYLLSLEDRIHRHASWVTSGIVVRMAYSMGYHRDGECLGLGPFETEMRRRIWCQIIIQDAKNALLSGLSAAMLPMQWDTKPPLNINDADMSPSSDSPIVSREGPTEMAYVLVARLIYAYKIDCDNHIDTPTNEAILLGMSLTNDENTDRAVFGKFREQSEELRRALESYTAKYIGDGAGKVHVAATILKTTILEKLDDVLSPIKEQEEWGIEIFNWKDNLFKMIMLSMEYQCNAHDKMAAVGFEWYMKLQFYPDMLASLTSQLYRRPVGSLSDRGWRAVERLHGHYPELFDMSQRQQLMQAQFTLKAWEARKIAVAQRGGSLETPAYIVQLGQALSEMEAQKAGKPIDWNTLWTDLQPFGDGLNSFMSEEFVQMSDGPSARGHGLV
;
A
#
# COMPACT_ATOMS: atom_id res chain seq x y z
N MET A 1 26.60 29.03 23.13
CA MET A 1 25.62 29.81 22.34
C MET A 1 26.15 30.08 20.94
N ARG A 2 25.41 29.68 19.90
CA ARG A 2 25.65 30.04 18.49
C ARG A 2 24.76 31.25 18.12
N LYS A 3 25.03 31.95 17.03
CA LYS A 3 24.19 33.04 16.49
C LYS A 3 23.65 32.69 15.10
N ALA A 4 22.34 32.86 14.91
CA ALA A 4 21.66 32.70 13.63
C ALA A 4 21.22 34.05 13.06
N ILE A 5 21.72 34.37 11.87
CA ILE A 5 21.21 35.47 11.02
C ILE A 5 20.04 34.91 10.20
N ILE A 6 18.86 35.49 10.32
CA ILE A 6 17.66 35.05 9.62
C ILE A 6 17.24 36.13 8.61
N ILE A 7 17.31 35.82 7.33
CA ILE A 7 16.94 36.75 6.25
C ILE A 7 15.48 36.48 5.85
N GLY A 8 14.60 37.45 6.07
CA GLY A 8 13.16 37.40 5.76
C GLY A 8 12.27 37.38 7.01
N GLY A 9 11.50 38.46 7.23
CA GLY A 9 10.57 38.61 8.35
C GLY A 9 9.20 37.95 8.15
N GLY A 10 9.13 36.91 7.31
CA GLY A 10 7.90 36.16 7.04
C GLY A 10 7.57 35.09 8.09
N PRO A 11 6.47 34.34 7.92
CA PRO A 11 6.06 33.29 8.87
C PRO A 11 7.14 32.25 9.14
N ALA A 12 7.94 31.88 8.13
CA ALA A 12 9.09 30.99 8.27
C ALA A 12 10.17 31.57 9.21
N GLY A 13 10.66 32.79 8.93
CA GLY A 13 11.76 33.40 9.68
C GLY A 13 11.40 33.78 11.11
N LEU A 14 10.19 34.29 11.34
CA LEU A 14 9.70 34.56 12.71
C LEU A 14 9.51 33.28 13.51
N SER A 15 8.97 32.22 12.90
CA SER A 15 8.84 30.92 13.56
C SER A 15 10.20 30.27 13.82
N ALA A 16 11.16 30.40 12.90
CA ALA A 16 12.54 29.95 13.09
C ALA A 16 13.18 30.62 14.30
N ALA A 17 13.11 31.95 14.38
CA ALA A 17 13.66 32.73 15.49
C ALA A 17 13.05 32.32 16.84
N LEU A 18 11.70 32.25 16.89
CA LEU A 18 10.97 31.81 18.07
C LEU A 18 11.32 30.38 18.49
N ARG A 19 11.39 29.45 17.53
CA ARG A 19 11.59 28.04 17.85
C ARG A 19 13.02 27.72 18.26
N LEU A 20 14.03 28.35 17.64
CA LEU A 20 15.42 28.23 18.06
C LEU A 20 15.60 28.71 19.50
N GLN A 21 15.08 29.89 19.84
CA GLN A 21 15.16 30.44 21.21
C GLN A 21 14.38 29.61 22.26
N GLN A 22 13.40 28.79 21.85
CA GLN A 22 12.64 27.93 22.75
C GLN A 22 13.36 26.65 23.19
N ILE A 23 14.23 26.08 22.34
CA ILE A 23 14.83 24.75 22.59
C ILE A 23 16.35 24.67 22.35
N THR A 24 17.01 25.76 21.97
CA THR A 24 18.44 25.75 21.66
C THR A 24 19.16 26.95 22.26
N ASP A 25 20.48 26.81 22.43
CA ASP A 25 21.42 27.88 22.77
C ASP A 25 21.72 28.82 21.56
N VAL A 26 20.85 28.87 20.54
CA VAL A 26 21.03 29.68 19.33
C VAL A 26 20.30 31.02 19.48
N THR A 27 21.06 32.11 19.52
CA THR A 27 20.52 33.48 19.50
C THR A 27 20.17 33.90 18.07
N ALA A 28 18.91 34.23 17.83
CA ALA A 28 18.42 34.61 16.49
C ALA A 28 18.34 36.13 16.31
N THR A 29 18.60 36.62 15.10
CA THR A 29 18.38 38.01 14.67
C THR A 29 17.75 38.03 13.29
N VAL A 30 16.60 38.71 13.16
CA VAL A 30 15.79 38.69 11.92
C VAL A 30 16.00 39.98 11.13
N TYR A 31 16.23 39.85 9.83
CA TYR A 31 16.44 40.95 8.89
C TYR A 31 15.35 40.94 7.81
N GLU A 32 14.54 42.00 7.74
CA GLU A 32 13.46 42.15 6.75
C GLU A 32 13.81 43.26 5.75
N LEU A 33 13.61 42.98 4.45
CA LEU A 33 13.96 43.91 3.38
C LEU A 33 13.04 45.13 3.30
N ARG A 34 11.77 45.00 3.73
CA ARG A 34 10.81 46.12 3.81
C ARG A 34 11.11 47.02 5.01
N PRO A 35 10.80 48.32 4.94
CA PRO A 35 10.98 49.25 6.05
C PRO A 35 9.98 49.05 7.21
N GLU A 36 8.92 48.28 6.98
CA GLU A 36 7.86 47.96 7.94
C GLU A 36 7.25 46.57 7.62
N PRO A 37 6.54 45.93 8.56
CA PRO A 37 5.77 44.70 8.29
C PRO A 37 4.79 44.87 7.12
N THR A 38 4.69 43.84 6.27
CA THR A 38 3.77 43.90 5.12
C THR A 38 2.31 43.86 5.55
N THR A 39 1.60 44.99 5.38
CA THR A 39 0.14 45.09 5.52
C THR A 39 -0.62 44.50 4.31
N LEU A 40 0.09 44.19 3.23
CA LEU A 40 -0.46 43.62 1.99
C LEU A 40 -0.54 42.09 2.08
N GLY A 41 -1.74 41.53 1.94
CA GLY A 41 -1.94 40.08 1.78
C GLY A 41 -3.42 39.68 1.69
N GLY A 42 -3.69 38.53 1.05
CA GLY A 42 -4.96 37.81 1.18
C GLY A 42 -4.96 36.85 2.38
N ALA A 43 -5.79 35.82 2.36
CA ALA A 43 -5.80 34.76 3.37
C ALA A 43 -4.80 33.60 3.07
N VAL A 44 -4.60 32.74 4.07
CA VAL A 44 -3.94 31.43 3.96
C VAL A 44 -4.72 30.40 4.78
N GLY A 45 -4.68 29.15 4.32
CA GLY A 45 -5.05 27.99 5.13
C GLY A 45 -3.85 27.48 5.92
N LEU A 46 -4.07 27.11 7.18
CA LEU A 46 -3.11 26.40 8.03
C LEU A 46 -3.71 25.02 8.33
N LEU A 47 -3.08 23.98 7.79
CA LEU A 47 -3.52 22.58 7.92
C LEU A 47 -3.07 21.96 9.26
N PRO A 48 -3.63 20.81 9.71
CA PRO A 48 -3.37 20.25 11.04
C PRO A 48 -1.89 20.03 11.35
N ASN A 49 -1.10 19.65 10.34
CA ASN A 49 0.35 19.53 10.42
C ASN A 49 1.02 20.85 10.84
N GLY A 50 0.69 21.97 10.19
CA GLY A 50 1.19 23.30 10.55
C GLY A 50 0.62 23.82 11.87
N LEU A 51 -0.70 23.71 12.08
CA LEU A 51 -1.36 24.22 13.30
C LEU A 51 -0.86 23.53 14.58
N ARG A 52 -0.60 22.23 14.54
CA ARG A 52 -0.03 21.49 15.67
C ARG A 52 1.38 22.00 16.05
N LEU A 53 2.11 22.56 15.09
CA LEU A 53 3.41 23.21 15.32
C LEU A 53 3.25 24.64 15.83
N PHE A 54 2.29 25.43 15.32
CA PHE A 54 1.95 26.73 15.91
C PHE A 54 1.38 26.63 17.34
N HIS A 55 0.72 25.52 17.68
CA HIS A 55 0.33 25.18 19.05
C HIS A 55 1.56 24.90 19.93
N ARG A 56 2.51 24.06 19.46
CA ARG A 56 3.80 23.84 20.15
C ARG A 56 4.69 25.09 20.23
N LEU A 57 4.50 26.07 19.34
CA LEU A 57 5.18 27.38 19.37
C LEU A 57 4.52 28.34 20.39
N GLY A 58 3.31 28.04 20.87
CA GLY A 58 2.60 28.83 21.88
C GLY A 58 1.77 29.99 21.32
N VAL A 59 1.35 29.94 20.04
CA VAL A 59 0.60 31.03 19.38
C VAL A 59 -0.79 30.63 18.86
N TYR A 60 -1.18 29.37 19.02
CA TYR A 60 -2.41 28.81 18.42
C TYR A 60 -3.71 29.51 18.88
N ASP A 61 -3.85 29.83 20.17
CA ASP A 61 -5.07 30.49 20.68
C ASP A 61 -5.20 31.93 20.17
N ASP A 62 -4.07 32.65 20.08
CA ASP A 62 -4.01 33.97 19.43
C ASP A 62 -4.41 33.85 17.94
N LEU A 63 -3.96 32.81 17.21
CA LEU A 63 -4.39 32.57 15.82
C LEU A 63 -5.89 32.22 15.70
N LEU A 64 -6.42 31.36 16.59
CA LEU A 64 -7.85 31.02 16.62
C LEU A 64 -8.74 32.25 16.87
N SER A 65 -8.28 33.22 17.65
CA SER A 65 -9.03 34.46 17.89
C SER A 65 -9.14 35.38 16.66
N HIS A 66 -8.39 35.10 15.59
CA HIS A 66 -8.38 35.88 14.33
C HIS A 66 -8.94 35.11 13.12
N GLY A 67 -8.68 33.81 12.98
CA GLY A 67 -9.07 33.02 11.79
C GLY A 67 -10.37 32.19 11.92
N SER A 68 -10.94 31.79 10.78
CA SER A 68 -12.13 30.92 10.67
C SER A 68 -11.77 29.43 10.67
N SER A 69 -12.45 28.61 11.49
CA SER A 69 -12.10 27.19 11.70
C SER A 69 -12.96 26.16 10.93
N HIS A 70 -13.86 26.57 10.03
CA HIS A 70 -14.62 25.60 9.22
C HIS A 70 -13.70 24.77 8.31
N SER A 71 -13.94 23.45 8.29
CA SER A 71 -13.15 22.44 7.60
C SER A 71 -13.73 21.98 6.26
N MET A 72 -14.94 22.44 5.90
CA MET A 72 -15.65 22.00 4.70
C MET A 72 -15.08 22.62 3.44
N VAL A 73 -14.99 21.82 2.37
CA VAL A 73 -14.75 22.25 1.00
C VAL A 73 -15.96 21.84 0.15
N ASN A 74 -16.65 22.83 -0.41
CA ASN A 74 -17.80 22.65 -1.29
C ASN A 74 -17.35 22.86 -2.74
N LEU A 75 -17.48 21.83 -3.58
CA LEU A 75 -17.34 21.99 -5.02
C LEU A 75 -18.71 22.37 -5.58
N ARG A 76 -18.79 23.50 -6.30
CA ARG A 76 -20.05 24.08 -6.78
C ARG A 76 -20.10 24.17 -8.30
N SER A 77 -21.30 24.02 -8.84
CA SER A 77 -21.61 24.25 -10.24
C SER A 77 -21.95 25.72 -10.49
N LEU A 78 -21.69 26.23 -11.70
CA LEU A 78 -22.28 27.49 -12.17
C LEU A 78 -23.82 27.46 -12.13
N LYS A 79 -24.47 26.28 -12.09
CA LYS A 79 -25.92 26.17 -11.86
C LYS A 79 -26.37 26.55 -10.43
N GLY A 80 -25.43 26.81 -9.52
CA GLY A 80 -25.67 27.10 -8.11
C GLY A 80 -25.60 25.85 -7.20
N ASP A 81 -25.83 24.67 -7.78
CA ASP A 81 -25.80 23.38 -7.08
C ASP A 81 -24.43 23.09 -6.44
N ILE A 82 -24.44 22.56 -5.21
CA ILE A 82 -23.28 21.89 -4.62
C ILE A 82 -23.15 20.51 -5.29
N ILE A 83 -22.01 20.27 -5.94
CA ILE A 83 -21.67 19.00 -6.59
C ILE A 83 -21.23 17.97 -5.54
N THR A 84 -20.43 18.40 -4.58
CA THR A 84 -20.02 17.61 -3.40
C THR A 84 -19.50 18.52 -2.29
N THR A 85 -19.61 18.06 -1.05
CA THR A 85 -19.07 18.70 0.15
C THR A 85 -18.17 17.70 0.88
N GLN A 86 -16.92 18.07 1.13
CA GLN A 86 -15.92 17.24 1.79
C GLN A 86 -15.38 17.95 3.03
N ASP A 87 -15.38 17.30 4.19
CA ASP A 87 -14.52 17.73 5.29
C ASP A 87 -13.09 17.25 5.01
N ILE A 88 -12.16 18.18 4.75
CA ILE A 88 -10.77 17.85 4.42
C ILE A 88 -9.88 17.55 5.64
N VAL A 89 -10.39 17.70 6.86
CA VAL A 89 -9.64 17.39 8.10
C VAL A 89 -10.42 16.60 9.15
N GLY A 90 -11.70 16.30 8.99
CA GLY A 90 -12.55 15.66 10.02
C GLY A 90 -11.93 14.40 10.61
N ARG A 91 -11.56 13.44 9.76
CA ARG A 91 -10.86 12.19 10.16
C ARG A 91 -9.48 12.42 10.80
N VAL A 92 -8.85 13.55 10.53
CA VAL A 92 -7.49 13.93 11.01
C VAL A 92 -7.56 14.78 12.28
N ARG A 93 -8.68 15.47 12.52
CA ARG A 93 -8.91 16.38 13.65
C ARG A 93 -8.97 15.64 14.97
N GLU A 94 -9.69 14.52 15.01
CA GLU A 94 -9.80 13.64 16.19
C GLU A 94 -8.43 13.03 16.53
N GLN A 95 -7.72 12.53 15.52
CA GLN A 95 -6.35 12.01 15.62
C GLN A 95 -5.31 13.05 16.09
N ASN A 96 -5.60 14.35 15.94
CA ASN A 96 -4.72 15.46 16.36
C ASN A 96 -5.23 16.21 17.60
N GLY A 97 -6.04 15.57 18.44
CA GLY A 97 -6.49 16.15 19.71
C GLY A 97 -7.40 17.38 19.53
N GLY A 98 -8.18 17.41 18.45
CA GLY A 98 -9.13 18.49 18.14
C GLY A 98 -8.60 19.57 17.19
N ILE A 99 -7.30 19.59 16.89
CA ILE A 99 -6.68 20.56 15.97
C ILE A 99 -7.14 20.29 14.54
N GLY A 100 -7.94 21.21 13.99
CA GLY A 100 -8.55 21.11 12.65
C GLY A 100 -7.83 21.93 11.59
N TYR A 101 -8.58 22.75 10.85
CA TYR A 101 -8.11 23.63 9.78
C TYR A 101 -8.45 25.08 10.13
N LEU A 102 -7.54 26.01 9.86
CA LEU A 102 -7.73 27.44 10.14
C LEU A 102 -7.46 28.27 8.89
N ARG A 103 -8.41 29.10 8.48
CA ARG A 103 -8.28 30.07 7.39
C ARG A 103 -8.18 31.46 7.98
N ILE A 104 -7.04 32.13 7.78
CA ILE A 104 -6.67 33.38 8.47
C ILE A 104 -6.07 34.37 7.46
N LYS A 105 -6.29 35.68 7.65
CA LYS A 105 -5.62 36.72 6.85
C LYS A 105 -4.11 36.67 7.10
N ARG A 106 -3.29 36.81 6.04
CA ARG A 106 -1.82 36.79 6.16
C ARG A 106 -1.29 37.87 7.11
N ILE A 107 -1.97 39.01 7.20
CA ILE A 107 -1.62 40.10 8.12
C ILE A 107 -1.81 39.71 9.59
N ASP A 108 -2.91 39.04 9.95
CA ASP A 108 -3.19 38.64 11.34
C ASP A 108 -2.20 37.56 11.80
N LEU A 109 -1.93 36.56 10.96
CA LEU A 109 -0.88 35.55 11.19
C LEU A 109 0.49 36.22 11.43
N LEU A 110 0.84 37.23 10.62
CA LEU A 110 2.08 37.97 10.79
C LEU A 110 2.10 38.80 12.09
N GLN A 111 1.00 39.46 12.44
CA GLN A 111 0.88 40.22 13.68
C GLN A 111 1.01 39.34 14.93
N VAL A 112 0.39 38.16 14.95
CA VAL A 112 0.53 37.20 16.06
C VAL A 112 1.99 36.73 16.21
N LEU A 113 2.68 36.42 15.11
CA LEU A 113 4.09 36.02 15.15
C LEU A 113 5.03 37.17 15.56
N LEU A 114 4.75 38.40 15.13
CA LEU A 114 5.52 39.60 15.53
C LEU A 114 5.33 39.90 17.03
N LYS A 115 4.10 39.86 17.54
CA LYS A 115 3.76 40.01 18.97
C LYS A 115 4.44 38.94 19.83
N ALA A 116 4.53 37.70 19.32
CA ALA A 116 5.27 36.63 19.99
C ALA A 116 6.79 36.91 19.99
N ALA A 117 7.36 37.37 18.87
CA ALA A 117 8.77 37.69 18.75
C ALA A 117 9.20 38.89 19.63
N GLU A 118 8.36 39.93 19.71
CA GLU A 118 8.52 41.06 20.63
C GLU A 118 8.52 40.60 22.11
N LYS A 119 7.54 39.76 22.49
CA LYS A 119 7.45 39.16 23.83
C LYS A 119 8.69 38.31 24.17
N ALA A 120 9.25 37.62 23.18
CA ALA A 120 10.48 36.83 23.29
C ALA A 120 11.77 37.69 23.22
N LYS A 121 11.65 38.99 22.93
CA LYS A 121 12.75 39.97 22.74
C LYS A 121 13.70 39.63 21.58
N ILE A 122 13.18 39.02 20.53
CA ILE A 122 13.92 38.71 19.30
C ILE A 122 14.19 40.03 18.56
N PRO A 123 15.45 40.38 18.24
CA PRO A 123 15.75 41.57 17.43
C PRO A 123 15.27 41.38 15.99
N ILE A 124 14.51 42.37 15.49
CA ILE A 124 14.05 42.46 14.10
C ILE A 124 14.51 43.79 13.51
N HIS A 125 15.21 43.74 12.37
CA HIS A 125 15.75 44.90 11.68
C HIS A 125 15.14 45.06 10.30
N TYR A 126 14.38 46.15 10.11
CA TYR A 126 13.67 46.49 8.87
C TYR A 126 14.54 47.33 7.91
N GLY A 127 14.20 47.31 6.62
CA GLY A 127 14.91 47.99 5.54
C GLY A 127 16.20 47.28 5.10
N LYS A 128 16.44 46.06 5.56
CA LYS A 128 17.72 45.34 5.48
C LYS A 128 17.75 44.40 4.28
N LYS A 129 17.87 44.99 3.09
CA LYS A 129 18.11 44.23 1.85
C LYS A 129 19.57 43.75 1.80
N ILE A 130 19.75 42.43 1.79
CA ILE A 130 21.04 41.78 1.57
C ILE A 130 21.57 42.04 0.15
N VAL A 131 22.90 42.18 0.01
CA VAL A 131 23.60 42.32 -1.28
C VAL A 131 24.77 41.35 -1.45
N GLU A 132 25.30 40.79 -0.37
CA GLU A 132 26.51 39.96 -0.36
C GLU A 132 26.47 38.97 0.81
N ILE A 133 27.07 37.80 0.62
CA ILE A 133 27.30 36.77 1.64
C ILE A 133 28.76 36.33 1.52
N GLU A 134 29.50 36.44 2.62
CA GLU A 134 30.86 35.92 2.76
C GLU A 134 30.87 34.82 3.81
N GLU A 135 31.53 33.69 3.53
CA GLU A 135 31.65 32.58 4.47
C GLU A 135 33.13 32.28 4.76
N SER A 136 33.40 31.96 6.02
CA SER A 136 34.66 31.41 6.51
C SER A 136 34.43 30.06 7.19
N GLU A 137 35.52 29.40 7.59
CA GLU A 137 35.45 28.13 8.32
C GLU A 137 34.62 28.22 9.62
N HIS A 138 34.54 29.40 10.26
CA HIS A 138 33.95 29.57 11.59
C HIS A 138 32.70 30.47 11.62
N GLU A 139 32.55 31.39 10.69
CA GLU A 139 31.46 32.38 10.66
C GLU A 139 30.99 32.71 9.24
N VAL A 140 29.73 33.14 9.14
CA VAL A 140 29.12 33.70 7.93
C VAL A 140 28.74 35.17 8.17
N LYS A 141 29.12 36.02 7.22
CA LYS A 141 28.94 37.47 7.23
C LYS A 141 27.97 37.88 6.12
N VAL A 142 27.10 38.83 6.43
CA VAL A 142 26.12 39.43 5.52
C VAL A 142 26.40 40.92 5.35
N THR A 143 26.43 41.40 4.11
CA THR A 143 26.43 42.85 3.80
C THR A 143 25.06 43.29 3.31
N PHE A 144 24.55 44.40 3.84
CA PHE A 144 23.28 45.02 3.45
C PHE A 144 23.48 46.23 2.54
N SER A 145 22.46 46.60 1.77
CA SER A 145 22.53 47.69 0.78
C SER A 145 22.72 49.11 1.36
N ASP A 146 22.65 49.27 2.68
CA ASP A 146 22.96 50.50 3.41
C ASP A 146 24.44 50.57 3.87
N GLY A 147 25.25 49.57 3.51
CA GLY A 147 26.66 49.47 3.89
C GLY A 147 26.89 48.90 5.30
N THR A 148 25.82 48.53 6.03
CA THR A 148 25.96 47.80 7.29
C THR A 148 26.21 46.32 7.05
N THR A 149 26.85 45.65 8.02
CA THR A 149 27.12 44.22 7.99
C THR A 149 26.70 43.57 9.30
N ASP A 150 26.40 42.27 9.27
CA ASP A 150 26.30 41.44 10.47
C ASP A 150 26.95 40.07 10.27
N THR A 151 27.41 39.45 11.36
CA THR A 151 28.15 38.18 11.37
C THR A 151 27.56 37.21 12.39
N GLY A 152 27.54 35.90 12.08
CA GLY A 152 27.10 34.84 12.98
C GLY A 152 27.57 33.44 12.54
N ASP A 153 27.26 32.42 13.32
CA ASP A 153 27.64 31.03 13.04
C ASP A 153 26.82 30.40 11.89
N ILE A 154 25.57 30.84 11.75
CA ILE A 154 24.52 30.23 10.89
C ILE A 154 23.78 31.33 10.14
N LEU A 155 23.44 31.11 8.86
CA LEU A 155 22.54 31.95 8.07
C LEU A 155 21.32 31.12 7.59
N LEU A 156 20.12 31.57 7.96
CA LEU A 156 18.85 30.97 7.52
C LEU A 156 18.13 31.86 6.49
N GLY A 157 18.04 31.40 5.25
CA GLY A 157 17.26 32.03 4.18
C GLY A 157 15.78 31.70 4.32
N CYS A 158 15.00 32.67 4.78
CA CYS A 158 13.54 32.63 4.93
C CYS A 158 12.85 33.68 4.03
N ASP A 159 13.56 34.17 3.01
CA ASP A 159 13.24 35.32 2.16
C ASP A 159 12.38 34.99 0.93
N GLY A 160 11.72 33.84 0.96
CA GLY A 160 10.67 33.44 0.02
C GLY A 160 11.16 32.99 -1.36
N ILE A 161 10.20 32.75 -2.26
CA ILE A 161 10.44 32.15 -3.59
C ILE A 161 11.56 32.83 -4.40
N HIS A 162 11.66 34.16 -4.33
CA HIS A 162 12.67 34.94 -5.04
C HIS A 162 14.00 35.11 -4.28
N SER A 163 14.22 34.34 -3.21
CA SER A 163 15.36 34.37 -2.26
C SER A 163 16.66 34.94 -2.82
N ALA A 164 17.15 35.99 -2.18
CA ALA A 164 18.48 36.53 -2.39
C ALA A 164 19.54 35.59 -1.79
N VAL A 165 19.28 34.93 -0.66
CA VAL A 165 20.22 33.94 -0.06
C VAL A 165 20.52 32.80 -1.04
N ARG A 166 19.47 32.25 -1.70
CA ARG A 166 19.65 31.22 -2.73
C ARG A 166 20.46 31.74 -3.91
N LYS A 167 20.09 32.92 -4.45
CA LYS A 167 20.69 33.52 -5.65
C LYS A 167 22.13 34.01 -5.46
N LEU A 168 22.48 34.51 -4.27
CA LEU A 168 23.81 35.04 -3.97
C LEU A 168 24.80 33.91 -3.60
N TYR A 169 24.35 32.88 -2.88
CA TYR A 169 25.29 31.94 -2.25
C TYR A 169 24.98 30.45 -2.40
N VAL A 170 23.76 30.00 -2.04
CA VAL A 170 23.46 28.57 -1.88
C VAL A 170 23.29 27.85 -3.21
N ASP A 171 22.45 28.37 -4.11
CA ASP A 171 22.26 27.83 -5.46
C ASP A 171 21.97 28.94 -6.50
N PRO A 172 23.01 29.71 -6.91
CA PRO A 172 22.86 30.83 -7.85
C PRO A 172 22.28 30.47 -9.22
N LYS A 173 22.27 29.19 -9.59
CA LYS A 173 21.74 28.71 -10.88
C LYS A 173 20.26 28.27 -10.79
N HIS A 174 19.72 28.11 -9.59
CA HIS A 174 18.37 27.58 -9.38
C HIS A 174 17.29 28.66 -9.50
N ALA A 175 16.81 28.82 -10.72
CA ALA A 175 15.78 29.78 -11.11
C ALA A 175 14.38 29.43 -10.57
N THR A 176 13.48 30.41 -10.61
CA THR A 176 12.03 30.23 -10.36
C THR A 176 11.31 30.00 -11.68
N GLU A 177 10.46 28.99 -11.76
CA GLU A 177 9.68 28.68 -12.95
C GLU A 177 8.27 29.28 -12.85
N TYR A 178 7.82 30.03 -13.86
CA TYR A 178 6.42 30.44 -13.96
C TYR A 178 5.56 29.22 -14.32
N THR A 179 4.44 29.02 -13.62
CA THR A 179 3.62 27.79 -13.74
C THR A 179 2.62 27.80 -14.91
N GLY A 180 2.52 28.89 -15.66
CA GLY A 180 1.44 29.12 -16.63
C GLY A 180 0.19 29.76 -16.01
N PHE A 181 0.01 29.68 -14.69
CA PHE A 181 -1.16 30.18 -13.99
C PHE A 181 -0.93 31.50 -13.25
N SER A 182 -1.98 32.32 -13.18
CA SER A 182 -2.02 33.53 -12.36
C SER A 182 -3.33 33.63 -11.59
N GLY A 183 -3.24 34.18 -10.37
CA GLY A 183 -4.38 34.39 -9.49
C GLY A 183 -4.79 35.86 -9.38
N LEU A 184 -6.06 36.15 -9.63
CA LEU A 184 -6.74 37.36 -9.13
C LEU A 184 -7.28 37.06 -7.72
N PHE A 185 -7.22 38.01 -6.79
CA PHE A 185 -7.86 37.88 -5.46
C PHE A 185 -8.21 39.21 -4.79
N ALA A 186 -9.23 39.22 -3.94
CA ALA A 186 -9.62 40.35 -3.10
C ALA A 186 -10.20 39.89 -1.75
N LEU A 187 -10.12 40.76 -0.74
CA LEU A 187 -10.80 40.61 0.55
C LEU A 187 -12.03 41.54 0.57
N LEU A 188 -13.16 41.05 1.09
CA LEU A 188 -14.41 41.79 1.20
C LEU A 188 -15.06 41.57 2.57
N PRO A 189 -15.69 42.60 3.18
CA PRO A 189 -16.63 42.38 4.27
C PRO A 189 -17.90 41.72 3.74
N ILE A 190 -18.39 40.68 4.40
CA ILE A 190 -19.59 39.94 3.96
C ILE A 190 -20.86 40.81 4.09
N SER A 191 -20.82 41.87 4.90
CA SER A 191 -21.88 42.90 4.99
C SER A 191 -22.06 43.76 3.73
N ALA A 192 -21.17 43.66 2.73
CA ALA A 192 -21.38 44.24 1.40
C ALA A 192 -22.12 43.28 0.43
N LEU A 193 -22.32 42.02 0.82
CA LEU A 193 -22.94 40.98 0.00
C LEU A 193 -24.43 40.80 0.37
N PRO A 194 -25.23 40.09 -0.45
CA PRO A 194 -26.63 39.84 -0.16
C PRO A 194 -26.87 39.17 1.20
N GLU A 195 -28.03 39.42 1.81
CA GLU A 195 -28.44 38.76 3.06
C GLU A 195 -28.41 37.23 2.89
N GLY A 196 -27.93 36.51 3.92
CA GLY A 196 -27.67 35.07 3.87
C GLY A 196 -26.27 34.65 3.37
N SER A 197 -25.50 35.55 2.73
CA SER A 197 -24.17 35.20 2.18
C SER A 197 -23.19 34.58 3.18
N ALA A 198 -23.30 34.93 4.47
CA ALA A 198 -22.42 34.42 5.52
C ALA A 198 -22.54 32.90 5.77
N ASP A 199 -23.69 32.29 5.49
CA ASP A 199 -23.86 30.84 5.60
C ASP A 199 -23.29 30.10 4.38
N GLU A 200 -23.57 30.59 3.18
CA GLU A 200 -23.07 30.03 1.91
C GLU A 200 -21.54 30.08 1.78
N LEU A 201 -20.90 31.05 2.44
CA LEU A 201 -19.44 31.30 2.39
C LEU A 201 -18.62 30.56 3.47
N LYS A 202 -19.25 29.71 4.29
CA LYS A 202 -18.55 28.89 5.29
C LYS A 202 -17.66 27.84 4.63
N GLY A 203 -16.44 27.70 5.15
CA GLY A 203 -15.42 26.79 4.61
C GLY A 203 -14.71 27.36 3.38
N ILE A 204 -14.47 26.51 2.39
CA ILE A 204 -14.02 26.89 1.06
C ILE A 204 -15.12 26.52 0.07
N ASN A 205 -15.51 27.43 -0.82
CA ASN A 205 -16.30 27.07 -2.00
C ASN A 205 -15.44 27.23 -3.25
N ALA A 206 -15.37 26.21 -4.10
CA ALA A 206 -14.67 26.24 -5.39
C ALA A 206 -15.68 26.01 -6.52
N THR A 207 -15.81 26.99 -7.42
CA THR A 207 -16.67 26.92 -8.61
C THR A 207 -15.79 26.83 -9.85
N PHE A 208 -15.91 25.74 -10.60
CA PHE A 208 -15.20 25.56 -11.87
C PHE A 208 -15.93 26.30 -13.00
N THR A 209 -15.17 26.96 -13.86
CA THR A 209 -15.65 27.67 -15.07
C THR A 209 -14.92 27.15 -16.30
N THR A 210 -15.22 27.66 -17.50
CA THR A 210 -14.48 27.33 -18.72
C THR A 210 -13.03 27.82 -18.72
N ASP A 211 -12.75 28.90 -17.98
CA ASP A 211 -11.53 29.70 -18.10
C ASP A 211 -10.64 29.61 -16.85
N GLY A 212 -11.11 28.92 -15.79
CA GLY A 212 -10.42 28.85 -14.50
C GLY A 212 -11.33 28.47 -13.34
N VAL A 213 -10.83 28.65 -12.11
CA VAL A 213 -11.54 28.30 -10.87
C VAL A 213 -11.77 29.54 -10.01
N PHE A 214 -13.03 29.78 -9.64
CA PHE A 214 -13.43 30.82 -8.69
C PHE A 214 -13.51 30.22 -7.29
N LEU A 215 -12.58 30.58 -6.42
CA LEU A 215 -12.53 30.15 -5.02
C LEU A 215 -13.01 31.25 -4.09
N THR A 216 -13.72 30.88 -3.04
CA THR A 216 -14.08 31.76 -1.91
C THR A 216 -13.77 31.06 -0.59
N MET A 217 -13.47 31.83 0.45
CA MET A 217 -13.39 31.34 1.82
C MET A 217 -13.60 32.46 2.83
N SER A 218 -14.31 32.18 3.92
CA SER A 218 -14.23 33.05 5.11
C SER A 218 -12.80 33.03 5.70
N CYS A 219 -12.37 34.12 6.34
CA CYS A 219 -10.99 34.25 6.83
C CYS A 219 -10.82 35.00 8.16
N SER A 220 -11.93 35.34 8.81
CA SER A 220 -12.03 35.97 10.12
C SER A 220 -12.71 35.04 11.14
N ALA A 221 -12.38 35.16 12.43
CA ALA A 221 -12.98 34.34 13.50
C ALA A 221 -14.49 34.54 13.74
N LYS A 222 -15.10 35.57 13.13
CA LYS A 222 -16.56 35.81 13.16
C LYS A 222 -17.27 35.42 11.86
N ASP A 223 -16.54 34.95 10.85
CA ASP A 223 -17.01 34.80 9.46
C ASP A 223 -17.68 36.08 8.91
N ASP A 224 -17.15 37.25 9.24
CA ASP A 224 -17.58 38.58 8.73
C ASP A 224 -16.72 39.11 7.56
N GLU A 225 -15.57 38.49 7.25
CA GLU A 225 -14.74 38.79 6.06
C GLU A 225 -14.47 37.54 5.21
N ALA A 226 -14.61 37.69 3.89
CA ALA A 226 -14.31 36.67 2.90
C ALA A 226 -13.14 37.07 1.99
N LEU A 227 -12.25 36.11 1.71
CA LEU A 227 -11.39 36.15 0.54
C LEU A 227 -12.14 35.52 -0.64
N TRP A 228 -12.11 36.16 -1.80
CA TRP A 228 -12.33 35.47 -3.07
C TRP A 228 -11.10 35.55 -3.96
N GLY A 229 -10.97 34.61 -4.89
CA GLY A 229 -9.97 34.67 -5.94
C GLY A 229 -10.35 33.83 -7.16
N PHE A 230 -9.82 34.23 -8.32
CA PHE A 230 -9.97 33.51 -9.57
C PHE A 230 -8.60 33.11 -10.10
N SER A 231 -8.38 31.80 -10.26
CA SER A 231 -7.13 31.26 -10.82
C SER A 231 -7.38 30.81 -12.25
N LYS A 232 -6.61 31.35 -13.21
CA LYS A 232 -6.68 31.03 -14.64
C LYS A 232 -5.29 30.87 -15.24
N GLU A 233 -5.22 30.23 -16.40
CA GLU A 233 -4.02 30.30 -17.24
C GLU A 233 -3.81 31.75 -17.71
N VAL A 234 -2.57 32.24 -17.66
CA VAL A 234 -2.18 33.53 -18.24
C VAL A 234 -0.84 33.34 -18.93
N PRO A 235 -0.73 33.55 -20.26
CA PRO A 235 0.54 33.40 -20.96
C PRO A 235 1.55 34.47 -20.51
N LEU A 236 2.84 34.16 -20.64
CA LEU A 236 3.93 35.09 -20.32
C LEU A 236 3.77 36.43 -21.07
N PRO A 237 4.18 37.56 -20.46
CA PRO A 237 4.22 38.85 -21.14
C PRO A 237 5.02 38.78 -22.45
N LYS A 238 4.59 39.54 -23.47
CA LYS A 238 5.25 39.58 -24.80
C LYS A 238 6.72 40.06 -24.74
N THR A 239 7.12 40.73 -23.66
CA THR A 239 8.49 41.17 -23.37
C THR A 239 9.32 40.10 -22.63
N GLY A 240 8.79 38.89 -22.45
CA GLY A 240 9.40 37.81 -21.67
C GLY A 240 9.12 37.94 -20.17
N ASP A 241 9.61 36.96 -19.40
CA ASP A 241 9.49 36.89 -17.94
C ASP A 241 10.32 37.99 -17.26
N THR A 242 9.74 39.19 -17.23
CA THR A 242 10.39 40.45 -16.88
C THR A 242 9.49 41.23 -15.93
N ARG A 243 10.09 41.94 -14.97
CA ARG A 243 9.32 42.74 -14.00
C ARG A 243 8.37 43.72 -14.72
N ASP A 244 8.91 44.45 -15.68
CA ASP A 244 8.22 45.51 -16.41
C ASP A 244 7.08 44.91 -17.27
N GLY A 245 7.32 43.75 -17.90
CA GLY A 245 6.30 42.98 -18.61
C GLY A 245 5.15 42.52 -17.72
N TRP A 246 5.47 42.07 -16.50
CA TRP A 246 4.48 41.71 -15.49
C TRP A 246 3.80 42.92 -14.84
N GLU A 247 4.41 44.10 -14.83
CA GLU A 247 3.77 45.34 -14.40
C GLU A 247 2.72 45.80 -15.42
N VAL A 248 3.05 45.84 -16.72
CA VAL A 248 2.06 46.10 -17.78
C VAL A 248 0.96 45.03 -17.79
N LYS A 249 1.32 43.74 -17.70
CA LYS A 249 0.32 42.65 -17.71
C LYS A 249 -0.60 42.70 -16.48
N ARG A 250 -0.08 43.12 -15.32
CA ARG A 250 -0.89 43.37 -14.12
C ARG A 250 -1.89 44.49 -14.33
N GLU A 251 -1.51 45.57 -15.01
CA GLU A 251 -2.42 46.69 -15.30
C GLU A 251 -3.55 46.27 -16.27
N GLU A 252 -3.25 45.49 -17.31
CA GLU A 252 -4.27 44.90 -18.19
C GLU A 252 -5.30 44.07 -17.40
N GLU A 253 -4.82 43.10 -16.62
CA GLU A 253 -5.68 42.14 -15.89
C GLU A 253 -6.49 42.81 -14.77
N ILE A 254 -5.93 43.83 -14.11
CA ILE A 254 -6.63 44.61 -13.07
C ILE A 254 -7.61 45.64 -13.68
N ALA A 255 -7.43 46.06 -14.93
CA ALA A 255 -8.40 46.90 -15.64
C ALA A 255 -9.60 46.09 -16.15
N GLY A 256 -9.36 44.87 -16.67
CA GLY A 256 -10.41 44.02 -17.25
C GLY A 256 -11.32 43.33 -16.23
N PHE A 257 -10.77 42.91 -15.07
CA PHE A 257 -11.34 41.83 -14.23
C PHE A 257 -12.85 41.88 -13.96
N LYS A 258 -13.45 43.06 -13.76
CA LYS A 258 -14.90 43.16 -13.48
C LYS A 258 -15.72 42.72 -14.67
N ASN A 259 -15.39 43.19 -15.86
CA ASN A 259 -16.14 42.86 -17.07
C ASN A 259 -15.93 41.39 -17.41
N ASP A 260 -14.67 40.96 -17.44
CA ASP A 260 -14.27 39.60 -17.80
C ASP A 260 -14.91 38.55 -16.88
N LEU A 261 -14.86 38.77 -15.55
CA LEU A 261 -15.46 37.82 -14.60
C LEU A 261 -16.98 37.90 -14.55
N LEU A 262 -17.60 39.08 -14.72
CA LEU A 262 -19.06 39.20 -14.75
C LEU A 262 -19.68 38.59 -16.02
N ASP A 263 -18.98 38.62 -17.14
CA ASP A 263 -19.38 37.92 -18.37
C ASP A 263 -19.24 36.40 -18.19
N LEU A 264 -18.10 35.93 -17.68
CA LEU A 264 -17.83 34.52 -17.40
C LEU A 264 -18.81 33.88 -16.40
N ILE A 265 -19.29 34.65 -15.41
CA ILE A 265 -20.27 34.19 -14.40
C ILE A 265 -21.68 34.73 -14.65
N SER A 266 -21.96 35.26 -15.85
CA SER A 266 -23.28 35.79 -16.23
C SER A 266 -24.37 34.73 -16.14
N ASP A 267 -24.10 33.54 -16.66
CA ASP A 267 -24.97 32.36 -16.66
C ASP A 267 -25.11 31.69 -15.27
N ALA A 268 -24.41 32.19 -14.23
CA ALA A 268 -24.42 31.57 -12.91
C ALA A 268 -25.81 31.69 -12.22
N LYS A 269 -26.35 30.58 -11.72
CA LYS A 269 -27.75 30.49 -11.24
C LYS A 269 -27.86 30.33 -9.73
N GLY A 270 -29.09 30.47 -9.24
CA GLY A 270 -29.41 30.42 -7.82
C GLY A 270 -28.82 31.59 -7.02
N GLU A 271 -28.92 31.48 -5.69
CA GLU A 271 -28.40 32.48 -4.76
C GLU A 271 -26.87 32.53 -4.82
N TRP A 272 -26.21 31.38 -4.98
CA TRP A 272 -24.75 31.30 -5.18
C TRP A 272 -24.25 32.16 -6.36
N GLY A 273 -24.92 32.10 -7.53
CA GLY A 273 -24.57 32.94 -8.67
C GLY A 273 -24.74 34.44 -8.40
N ASN A 274 -25.71 34.83 -7.56
CA ASN A 274 -25.88 36.21 -7.13
C ASN A 274 -24.76 36.67 -6.17
N ILE A 275 -24.35 35.80 -5.24
CA ILE A 275 -23.22 36.06 -4.33
C ILE A 275 -21.92 36.24 -5.12
N MET A 276 -21.64 35.36 -6.09
CA MET A 276 -20.46 35.48 -6.97
C MET A 276 -20.44 36.80 -7.74
N ARG A 277 -21.58 37.21 -8.34
CA ARG A 277 -21.68 38.51 -9.03
C ARG A 277 -21.50 39.69 -8.09
N ALA A 278 -22.12 39.66 -6.90
CA ALA A 278 -21.98 40.71 -5.90
C ALA A 278 -20.52 40.86 -5.44
N MET A 279 -19.79 39.77 -5.21
CA MET A 279 -18.35 39.83 -4.88
C MET A 279 -17.52 40.58 -5.93
N VAL A 280 -17.73 40.27 -7.22
CA VAL A 280 -16.99 40.95 -8.30
C VAL A 280 -17.43 42.42 -8.45
N GLN A 281 -18.72 42.72 -8.25
CA GLN A 281 -19.27 44.07 -8.31
C GLN A 281 -18.75 44.97 -7.18
N GLU A 282 -18.78 44.50 -5.93
CA GLU A 282 -18.36 45.28 -4.75
C GLU A 282 -16.83 45.36 -4.58
N THR A 283 -16.05 44.52 -5.27
CA THR A 283 -14.59 44.59 -5.23
C THR A 283 -14.07 45.90 -5.83
N SER A 284 -13.60 46.83 -4.99
CA SER A 284 -12.96 48.08 -5.45
C SER A 284 -11.48 47.90 -5.80
N VAL A 285 -10.79 46.95 -5.15
CA VAL A 285 -9.37 46.67 -5.36
C VAL A 285 -9.13 45.16 -5.43
N VAL A 286 -8.75 44.66 -6.61
CA VAL A 286 -8.26 43.29 -6.81
C VAL A 286 -6.72 43.28 -6.84
N ARG A 287 -6.12 42.14 -6.51
CA ARG A 287 -4.68 41.88 -6.67
C ARG A 287 -4.48 40.79 -7.72
N PHE A 288 -3.51 40.99 -8.61
CA PHE A 288 -3.06 40.00 -9.58
C PHE A 288 -1.67 39.48 -9.22
N TYR A 289 -1.50 38.16 -9.19
CA TYR A 289 -0.25 37.50 -8.80
C TYR A 289 0.09 36.32 -9.75
N PRO A 290 1.19 36.41 -10.52
CA PRO A 290 1.68 35.27 -11.30
C PRO A 290 2.22 34.17 -10.37
N VAL A 291 1.80 32.93 -10.60
CA VAL A 291 2.21 31.78 -9.78
C VAL A 291 3.52 31.21 -10.31
N TYR A 292 4.53 31.17 -9.44
CA TYR A 292 5.82 30.53 -9.69
C TYR A 292 6.03 29.34 -8.75
N LYS A 293 6.92 28.43 -9.14
CA LYS A 293 7.47 27.34 -8.33
C LYS A 293 9.00 27.32 -8.39
N LEU A 294 9.62 26.46 -7.59
CA LEU A 294 10.98 25.97 -7.79
C LEU A 294 10.95 24.58 -8.43
N ALA A 295 12.01 24.21 -9.13
CA ALA A 295 12.15 22.86 -9.67
C ALA A 295 12.70 21.91 -8.57
N SER A 296 12.33 20.63 -8.62
CA SER A 296 12.92 19.63 -7.72
C SER A 296 14.43 19.49 -7.96
N GLY A 297 15.16 19.08 -6.93
CA GLY A 297 16.62 18.86 -6.98
C GLY A 297 17.52 20.08 -6.78
N GLY A 298 16.97 21.29 -6.54
CA GLY A 298 17.76 22.46 -6.13
C GLY A 298 18.43 22.26 -4.76
N LYS A 299 19.63 22.83 -4.56
CA LYS A 299 20.33 22.77 -3.26
C LYS A 299 19.62 23.62 -2.21
N TRP A 300 19.48 23.07 -1.00
CA TRP A 300 18.86 23.78 0.12
C TRP A 300 19.88 24.35 1.10
N TYR A 301 21.10 23.82 1.13
CA TYR A 301 22.17 24.32 1.99
C TYR A 301 23.52 24.33 1.27
N LYS A 302 24.45 25.09 1.86
CA LYS A 302 25.86 25.17 1.46
C LYS A 302 26.63 25.75 2.64
N GLY A 303 27.48 24.94 3.27
CA GLY A 303 28.19 25.33 4.49
C GLY A 303 27.21 25.83 5.55
N ARG A 304 27.48 27.01 6.12
CA ARG A 304 26.72 27.67 7.18
C ARG A 304 25.39 28.29 6.74
N CYS A 305 25.06 28.23 5.45
CA CYS A 305 23.82 28.75 4.89
C CYS A 305 22.79 27.64 4.61
N LEU A 306 21.57 27.75 5.16
CA LEU A 306 20.43 26.86 4.91
C LEU A 306 19.19 27.67 4.49
N LEU A 307 18.41 27.16 3.53
CA LEU A 307 17.15 27.73 3.06
C LEU A 307 15.96 27.01 3.70
N LEU A 308 14.90 27.74 4.06
CA LEU A 308 13.69 27.21 4.69
C LEU A 308 12.41 27.70 3.98
N GLY A 309 11.36 26.87 3.94
CA GLY A 309 10.08 27.20 3.29
C GLY A 309 10.24 27.56 1.81
N ASP A 310 9.47 28.54 1.36
CA ASP A 310 9.47 29.05 -0.03
C ASP A 310 10.88 29.40 -0.59
N ALA A 311 11.88 29.71 0.26
CA ALA A 311 13.25 29.96 -0.19
C ALA A 311 13.94 28.68 -0.72
N ALA A 312 13.59 27.52 -0.17
CA ALA A 312 14.09 26.20 -0.54
C ALA A 312 13.18 25.47 -1.54
N HIS A 313 11.85 25.58 -1.36
CA HIS A 313 10.88 24.70 -2.03
C HIS A 313 9.51 25.32 -2.32
N ALA A 314 9.46 26.59 -2.74
CA ALA A 314 8.19 27.20 -3.12
C ALA A 314 7.45 26.39 -4.21
N MET A 315 6.19 26.08 -3.90
CA MET A 315 5.31 25.20 -4.66
C MET A 315 4.04 25.95 -5.09
N ALA A 316 3.32 25.41 -6.09
CA ALA A 316 2.07 26.00 -6.53
C ALA A 316 1.01 25.96 -5.39
N PRO A 317 0.15 26.99 -5.24
CA PRO A 317 -0.71 27.15 -4.07
C PRO A 317 -1.86 26.14 -3.98
N HIS A 318 -2.08 25.32 -5.02
CA HIS A 318 -3.18 24.37 -5.15
C HIS A 318 -3.16 23.20 -4.14
N ALA A 319 -2.07 23.02 -3.38
CA ALA A 319 -2.03 22.12 -2.22
C ALA A 319 -2.33 22.82 -0.87
N GLY A 320 -2.30 24.16 -0.81
CA GLY A 320 -2.51 24.94 0.43
C GLY A 320 -1.42 24.81 1.51
N GLN A 321 -0.38 23.99 1.29
CA GLN A 321 0.54 23.52 2.34
C GLN A 321 1.71 24.45 2.69
N GLY A 322 2.07 25.44 1.87
CA GLY A 322 3.36 26.15 1.97
C GLY A 322 3.74 26.68 3.37
N VAL A 323 2.79 27.27 4.12
CA VAL A 323 3.04 27.76 5.49
C VAL A 323 3.21 26.60 6.49
N SER A 324 2.46 25.51 6.34
CA SER A 324 2.63 24.29 7.14
C SER A 324 3.99 23.64 6.89
N MET A 325 4.44 23.57 5.62
CA MET A 325 5.74 23.00 5.26
C MET A 325 6.90 23.81 5.85
N ALA A 326 6.82 25.15 5.79
CA ALA A 326 7.78 26.02 6.45
C ALA A 326 7.79 25.86 8.00
N ALA A 327 6.64 25.56 8.62
CA ALA A 327 6.58 25.26 10.06
C ALA A 327 7.21 23.89 10.39
N GLU A 328 6.98 22.87 9.56
CA GLU A 328 7.64 21.56 9.68
C GLU A 328 9.17 21.69 9.53
N ASP A 329 9.65 22.49 8.57
CA ASP A 329 11.08 22.80 8.41
C ASP A 329 11.66 23.42 9.68
N VAL A 330 11.03 24.48 10.19
CA VAL A 330 11.43 25.20 11.41
C VAL A 330 11.59 24.27 12.61
N PHE A 331 10.64 23.35 12.82
CA PHE A 331 10.70 22.40 13.92
C PHE A 331 11.74 21.31 13.70
N MET A 332 11.97 20.88 12.45
CA MET A 332 13.02 19.91 12.12
C MET A 332 14.41 20.50 12.36
N ILE A 333 14.72 21.68 11.79
CA ILE A 333 16.05 22.26 11.93
C ILE A 333 16.36 22.65 13.38
N ALA A 334 15.39 23.19 14.12
CA ALA A 334 15.61 23.52 15.54
C ALA A 334 15.87 22.26 16.39
N ARG A 335 15.24 21.11 16.07
CA ARG A 335 15.52 19.83 16.73
C ARG A 335 16.88 19.23 16.33
N LEU A 336 17.35 19.48 15.11
CA LEU A 336 18.68 19.06 14.65
C LEU A 336 19.81 19.95 15.20
N LEU A 337 19.51 21.17 15.64
CA LEU A 337 20.42 22.12 16.30
C LEU A 337 20.29 22.18 17.83
N GLU A 338 19.44 21.33 18.43
CA GLU A 338 19.28 21.16 19.89
C GLU A 338 20.51 20.46 20.51
N ASP A 339 21.24 19.68 19.69
CA ASP A 339 22.51 19.04 20.01
C ASP A 339 23.67 20.01 19.68
N PRO A 340 24.39 20.57 20.68
CA PRO A 340 25.42 21.58 20.48
C PRO A 340 26.75 21.02 19.96
N GLU A 341 26.97 19.70 20.07
CA GLU A 341 28.17 19.02 19.57
C GLU A 341 28.04 18.68 18.08
N ARG A 342 26.82 18.62 17.55
CA ARG A 342 26.57 18.33 16.13
C ARG A 342 27.11 19.42 15.22
N SER A 343 27.82 19.00 14.17
CA SER A 343 28.28 19.90 13.11
C SER A 343 27.10 20.47 12.32
N LEU A 344 27.29 21.65 11.72
CA LEU A 344 26.26 22.27 10.88
C LEU A 344 26.04 21.50 9.58
N GLU A 345 27.10 20.93 9.00
CA GLU A 345 27.02 20.11 7.78
C GLU A 345 26.19 18.85 8.02
N ASP A 346 26.41 18.14 9.14
CA ASP A 346 25.62 16.96 9.52
C ASP A 346 24.15 17.33 9.80
N ALA A 347 23.92 18.45 10.50
CA ALA A 347 22.57 18.93 10.77
C ALA A 347 21.82 19.31 9.49
N PHE A 348 22.49 19.93 8.51
CA PHE A 348 21.87 20.36 7.26
C PHE A 348 21.71 19.19 6.26
N ALA A 349 22.66 18.27 6.20
CA ALA A 349 22.55 17.03 5.43
C ALA A 349 21.42 16.13 5.96
N ALA A 350 21.28 16.02 7.29
CA ALA A 350 20.17 15.31 7.92
C ALA A 350 18.83 16.03 7.66
N PHE A 351 18.79 17.36 7.74
CA PHE A 351 17.61 18.15 7.41
C PHE A 351 17.15 17.90 5.98
N ASP A 352 18.04 18.03 5.00
CA ASP A 352 17.76 17.83 3.58
C ASP A 352 17.23 16.39 3.33
N ARG A 353 17.95 15.37 3.81
CA ARG A 353 17.58 13.96 3.69
C ARG A 353 16.19 13.64 4.26
N ILE A 354 15.79 14.26 5.38
CA ILE A 354 14.48 14.03 6.02
C ILE A 354 13.36 14.84 5.36
N ARG A 355 13.65 16.08 4.96
CA ARG A 355 12.63 17.03 4.49
C ARG A 355 12.36 16.96 3.00
N ARG A 356 13.37 16.64 2.16
CA ARG A 356 13.23 16.60 0.70
C ARG A 356 12.17 15.62 0.19
N PRO A 357 12.14 14.33 0.60
CA PRO A 357 11.13 13.40 0.09
C PRO A 357 9.70 13.86 0.40
N ARG A 358 9.49 14.39 1.62
CA ARG A 358 8.20 14.91 2.09
C ARG A 358 7.76 16.20 1.36
N VAL A 359 8.72 17.01 0.92
CA VAL A 359 8.46 18.21 0.13
C VAL A 359 8.19 17.89 -1.34
N ASP A 360 8.94 16.97 -1.94
CA ASP A 360 8.72 16.52 -3.32
C ASP A 360 7.36 15.80 -3.46
N GLU A 361 6.92 15.02 -2.46
CA GLU A 361 5.57 14.44 -2.36
C GLU A 361 4.48 15.51 -2.48
N ILE A 362 4.53 16.55 -1.63
CA ILE A 362 3.55 17.63 -1.60
C ILE A 362 3.63 18.51 -2.86
N THR A 363 4.83 18.68 -3.44
CA THR A 363 5.05 19.42 -4.69
C THR A 363 4.46 18.67 -5.89
N MET A 364 4.61 17.35 -5.93
CA MET A 364 3.92 16.50 -6.91
C MET A 364 2.39 16.58 -6.74
N GLN A 365 1.87 16.58 -5.51
CA GLN A 365 0.42 16.71 -5.30
C GLN A 365 -0.10 18.11 -5.68
N ALA A 366 0.65 19.18 -5.39
CA ALA A 366 0.33 20.53 -5.85
C ALA A 366 0.28 20.61 -7.38
N THR A 367 1.21 19.93 -8.06
CA THR A 367 1.30 19.87 -9.53
C THR A 367 0.12 19.09 -10.12
N LYS A 368 -0.22 17.91 -9.57
CA LYS A 368 -1.43 17.15 -9.95
C LYS A 368 -2.72 17.94 -9.73
N ASN A 369 -2.79 18.77 -8.68
CA ASN A 369 -3.95 19.63 -8.43
C ASN A 369 -4.09 20.79 -9.45
N SER A 370 -3.00 21.22 -10.10
CA SER A 370 -3.05 22.17 -11.24
C SER A 370 -3.24 21.49 -12.60
N GLU A 371 -2.77 20.26 -12.77
CA GLU A 371 -2.89 19.46 -14.00
C GLU A 371 -4.20 18.65 -14.10
N ALA A 372 -5.12 18.84 -13.14
CA ALA A 372 -6.43 18.19 -13.12
C ALA A 372 -7.40 18.83 -14.15
N GLU A 373 -7.15 18.58 -15.44
CA GLU A 373 -7.91 19.08 -16.60
C GLU A 373 -9.37 18.59 -16.64
N VAL A 374 -10.23 19.10 -15.75
CA VAL A 374 -11.68 19.00 -15.90
C VAL A 374 -12.12 20.00 -16.97
N LEU A 375 -11.90 19.64 -18.24
CA LEU A 375 -12.41 20.37 -19.39
C LEU A 375 -13.95 20.31 -19.33
N CYS A 376 -14.56 21.33 -18.72
CA CYS A 376 -15.98 21.37 -18.41
C CYS A 376 -16.80 21.61 -19.69
N THR A 377 -16.91 20.57 -20.51
CA THR A 377 -17.72 20.55 -21.72
C THR A 377 -19.19 20.71 -21.33
N PRO A 378 -19.86 21.82 -21.73
CA PRO A 378 -21.30 21.90 -21.59
C PRO A 378 -21.91 20.75 -22.39
N SER A 379 -22.88 20.04 -21.82
CA SER A 379 -23.51 18.90 -22.48
C SER A 379 -24.33 19.35 -23.70
N THR A 380 -23.67 19.55 -24.84
CA THR A 380 -24.33 19.76 -26.12
C THR A 380 -25.20 18.56 -26.45
N PRO A 381 -26.51 18.74 -26.76
CA PRO A 381 -27.35 17.65 -27.24
C PRO A 381 -26.69 16.94 -28.42
N ALA A 382 -26.61 15.61 -28.36
CA ALA A 382 -25.73 14.81 -29.21
C ALA A 382 -25.91 15.11 -30.72
N PRO A 383 -24.89 15.63 -31.43
CA PRO A 383 -24.98 15.87 -32.86
C PRO A 383 -25.16 14.57 -33.65
N ALA A 384 -25.96 14.61 -34.72
CA ALA A 384 -26.22 13.44 -35.54
C ALA A 384 -24.94 12.88 -36.18
N ARG A 385 -24.71 11.55 -36.02
CA ARG A 385 -23.54 10.82 -36.53
C ARG A 385 -23.23 11.12 -38.00
N LYS A 386 -21.95 11.39 -38.31
CA LYS A 386 -21.38 11.31 -39.66
C LYS A 386 -20.41 10.12 -39.80
N ARG A 387 -20.08 9.76 -41.05
CA ARG A 387 -19.38 8.52 -41.44
C ARG A 387 -17.92 8.44 -40.95
N ARG A 388 -17.42 7.20 -40.79
CA ARG A 388 -16.00 6.88 -40.57
C ARG A 388 -15.09 7.41 -41.68
N ALA A 389 -13.87 7.80 -41.32
CA ALA A 389 -12.77 8.09 -42.23
C ALA A 389 -12.16 6.81 -42.86
N THR A 390 -11.31 7.00 -43.87
CA THR A 390 -10.77 5.94 -44.74
C THR A 390 -9.38 5.43 -44.32
N LYS A 391 -8.99 4.27 -44.85
CA LYS A 391 -7.76 3.53 -44.49
C LYS A 391 -6.44 4.31 -44.70
N GLN A 392 -6.45 5.41 -45.45
CA GLN A 392 -5.26 6.18 -45.81
C GLN A 392 -4.71 6.98 -44.63
N ASP A 393 -5.57 7.67 -43.87
CA ASP A 393 -5.23 8.45 -42.67
C ASP A 393 -4.50 7.62 -41.58
N LEU A 394 -4.70 6.29 -41.59
CA LEU A 394 -4.05 5.37 -40.67
C LEU A 394 -2.63 5.00 -41.11
N LEU A 395 -2.33 4.99 -42.40
CA LEU A 395 -1.01 4.63 -42.93
C LEU A 395 -0.01 5.78 -42.73
N GLU A 396 -0.40 7.02 -43.05
CA GLU A 396 0.44 8.21 -42.83
C GLU A 396 0.82 8.40 -41.35
N ARG A 397 -0.04 7.95 -40.43
CA ARG A 397 0.23 7.97 -38.99
C ARG A 397 1.23 6.89 -38.55
N VAL A 398 1.30 5.74 -39.23
CA VAL A 398 2.26 4.67 -38.91
C VAL A 398 3.66 5.05 -39.38
N GLU A 399 3.84 5.52 -40.62
CA GLU A 399 5.14 6.00 -41.13
C GLU A 399 5.74 7.09 -40.22
N ARG A 400 4.89 7.99 -39.70
CA ARG A 400 5.31 9.07 -38.81
C ARG A 400 5.81 8.58 -37.43
N CYS A 401 5.31 7.45 -36.96
CA CYS A 401 5.79 6.81 -35.73
C CYS A 401 7.09 6.02 -35.96
N GLU A 402 7.20 5.30 -37.07
CA GLU A 402 8.43 4.57 -37.44
C GLU A 402 9.63 5.50 -37.68
N ALA A 403 9.38 6.71 -38.19
CA ALA A 403 10.40 7.74 -38.33
C ALA A 403 10.98 8.22 -36.98
N LEU A 404 10.17 8.30 -35.92
CA LEU A 404 10.58 8.74 -34.59
C LEU A 404 11.39 7.68 -33.83
N LEU A 405 11.03 6.39 -33.99
CA LEU A 405 11.69 5.29 -33.29
C LEU A 405 13.13 5.04 -33.74
N LYS A 406 13.52 5.47 -34.95
CA LYS A 406 14.90 5.37 -35.45
C LYS A 406 15.90 6.33 -34.79
N GLY A 407 15.45 7.22 -33.91
CA GLY A 407 16.31 8.20 -33.20
C GLY A 407 16.88 7.76 -31.84
N TYR A 408 16.44 6.62 -31.28
CA TYR A 408 16.59 6.32 -29.85
C TYR A 408 17.31 4.99 -29.52
N ALA A 409 18.30 4.58 -30.33
CA ALA A 409 19.13 3.40 -30.06
C ALA A 409 20.54 3.79 -29.56
N PRO A 410 20.89 3.61 -28.27
CA PRO A 410 22.23 3.90 -27.76
C PRO A 410 23.23 2.78 -28.06
N VAL A 411 24.49 3.14 -28.26
CA VAL A 411 25.62 2.19 -28.37
C VAL A 411 26.16 1.87 -26.96
N VAL A 412 26.52 0.61 -26.72
CA VAL A 412 27.14 0.15 -25.47
C VAL A 412 28.66 0.15 -25.63
N ASP A 413 29.38 0.62 -24.61
CA ASP A 413 30.84 0.42 -24.50
C ASP A 413 31.26 0.25 -23.03
N ARG A 414 32.38 -0.46 -22.78
CA ARG A 414 32.91 -0.78 -21.43
C ARG A 414 34.45 -0.85 -21.45
N PRO A 415 35.13 -0.18 -20.51
CA PRO A 415 36.31 -0.79 -19.90
C PRO A 415 36.50 -0.54 -18.38
N GLN A 416 36.73 -1.64 -17.63
CA GLN A 416 38.01 -2.00 -16.94
C GLN A 416 38.95 -0.89 -16.35
N THR A 417 39.70 -1.08 -15.25
CA THR A 417 39.87 -2.22 -14.30
C THR A 417 40.25 -1.79 -12.83
N PRO A 418 41.46 -1.98 -12.22
CA PRO A 418 41.52 -2.57 -10.85
C PRO A 418 42.46 -1.89 -9.81
N SER A 419 42.39 -2.30 -8.52
CA SER A 419 43.57 -2.78 -7.72
C SER A 419 43.25 -3.03 -6.23
N SER A 420 44.11 -3.81 -5.56
CA SER A 420 44.19 -4.05 -4.10
C SER A 420 45.11 -3.02 -3.40
N SER A 421 45.51 -3.06 -2.11
CA SER A 421 45.55 -4.12 -1.07
C SER A 421 45.70 -3.58 0.38
N ASN A 422 45.43 -4.46 1.37
CA ASN A 422 46.02 -4.67 2.72
C ASN A 422 46.55 -3.46 3.55
N HIS A 423 46.38 -3.38 4.88
CA HIS A 423 46.82 -4.41 5.85
C HIS A 423 46.17 -4.32 7.27
N VAL A 424 46.19 -5.47 7.96
CA VAL A 424 45.87 -5.79 9.38
C VAL A 424 47.25 -6.04 10.09
N PRO A 425 47.50 -5.99 11.43
CA PRO A 425 46.65 -6.36 12.60
C PRO A 425 46.79 -5.38 13.82
N ASP A 426 46.47 -5.65 15.11
CA ASP A 426 45.95 -6.79 15.94
C ASP A 426 44.76 -6.28 16.83
N ASP A 427 44.26 -6.76 17.98
CA ASP A 427 44.66 -7.73 19.04
C ASP A 427 43.41 -8.16 19.88
N PRO A 428 43.25 -9.42 20.38
CA PRO A 428 42.09 -9.88 21.18
C PRO A 428 42.48 -10.24 22.65
N PRO A 429 41.70 -10.98 23.49
CA PRO A 429 40.28 -11.35 23.45
C PRO A 429 39.48 -10.94 24.72
N GLY A 430 38.14 -10.93 24.63
CA GLY A 430 37.25 -10.83 25.81
C GLY A 430 35.80 -11.15 25.45
N ALA A 431 35.29 -12.30 25.89
CA ALA A 431 34.04 -12.85 25.40
C ALA A 431 32.77 -12.23 26.03
N SER A 432 32.37 -11.05 25.54
CA SER A 432 31.00 -10.55 25.67
C SER A 432 30.28 -10.65 24.31
N PHE A 433 29.20 -11.42 24.24
CA PHE A 433 28.30 -11.43 23.09
C PHE A 433 27.50 -10.12 23.04
N GLU A 434 28.05 -9.11 22.37
CA GLU A 434 27.23 -7.99 21.89
C GLU A 434 26.29 -8.48 20.77
N PRO A 435 25.04 -7.98 20.71
CA PRO A 435 24.12 -8.33 19.65
C PRO A 435 24.60 -7.77 18.31
N SER A 436 24.52 -8.57 17.24
CA SER A 436 24.89 -8.10 15.90
C SER A 436 23.98 -6.95 15.45
N SER A 437 24.59 -5.92 14.86
CA SER A 437 24.00 -4.59 14.62
C SER A 437 22.85 -4.55 13.59
N SER A 438 22.55 -5.65 12.91
CA SER A 438 21.55 -5.71 11.83
C SER A 438 20.09 -5.48 12.27
N ALA A 439 19.81 -5.42 13.58
CA ALA A 439 18.49 -5.04 14.09
C ALA A 439 18.14 -3.55 13.87
N GLN A 440 19.13 -2.67 13.64
CA GLN A 440 18.90 -1.24 13.37
C GLN A 440 18.90 -0.87 11.88
N GLU A 441 19.35 -1.77 11.00
CA GLU A 441 19.43 -1.52 9.55
C GLU A 441 18.22 -2.05 8.76
N LEU A 442 17.28 -2.73 9.43
CA LEU A 442 15.93 -3.01 8.93
C LEU A 442 15.08 -1.72 8.85
N ASN A 443 15.54 -0.77 8.04
CA ASN A 443 14.63 0.09 7.30
C ASN A 443 13.60 -0.83 6.63
N ALA A 444 12.31 -0.59 6.82
CA ALA A 444 11.25 -1.43 6.25
C ALA A 444 11.33 -1.40 4.71
N SER A 445 12.07 -2.34 4.15
CA SER A 445 12.28 -2.50 2.72
C SER A 445 11.04 -3.15 2.13
N TYR A 446 10.10 -2.30 1.71
CA TYR A 446 8.95 -2.68 0.86
C TYR A 446 9.36 -3.31 -0.49
N ILE A 447 10.65 -3.56 -0.68
CA ILE A 447 11.32 -3.98 -1.90
C ILE A 447 12.28 -5.11 -1.52
N THR A 448 11.98 -6.33 -1.99
CA THR A 448 12.88 -7.48 -1.89
C THR A 448 13.58 -7.72 -3.23
N THR A 449 14.91 -7.81 -3.20
CA THR A 449 15.73 -8.15 -4.37
C THR A 449 15.88 -9.65 -4.49
N ARG A 450 15.48 -10.22 -5.62
CA ARG A 450 15.75 -11.62 -5.95
C ARG A 450 17.22 -11.81 -6.37
N ASN A 451 17.69 -13.04 -6.26
CA ASN A 451 19.05 -13.46 -6.66
C ASN A 451 19.31 -13.34 -8.18
N ASP A 452 18.27 -13.16 -8.99
CA ASP A 452 18.34 -12.87 -10.43
C ASP A 452 18.55 -11.36 -10.73
N GLY A 453 18.63 -10.51 -9.69
CA GLY A 453 18.73 -9.06 -9.79
C GLY A 453 17.40 -8.33 -10.03
N SER A 454 16.29 -9.07 -10.13
CA SER A 454 14.95 -8.47 -10.25
C SER A 454 14.40 -8.01 -8.90
N VAL A 455 13.47 -7.06 -8.98
CA VAL A 455 12.99 -6.27 -7.85
C VAL A 455 11.51 -6.57 -7.62
N ARG A 456 11.13 -7.07 -6.44
CA ARG A 456 9.74 -7.33 -6.03
C ARG A 456 9.31 -6.32 -4.97
N PHE A 457 8.09 -5.79 -5.10
CA PHE A 457 7.43 -5.04 -4.02
C PHE A 457 6.62 -5.96 -3.10
N THR A 458 6.56 -5.63 -1.81
CA THR A 458 5.71 -6.25 -0.77
C THR A 458 5.45 -5.22 0.33
N ASP A 459 4.25 -5.21 0.92
CA ASP A 459 3.89 -4.30 2.03
C ASP A 459 3.61 -5.03 3.36
N SER A 460 3.63 -6.37 3.36
CA SER A 460 3.68 -7.18 4.57
C SER A 460 5.11 -7.28 5.11
N PHE A 461 5.35 -6.71 6.29
CA PHE A 461 6.62 -6.81 7.02
C PHE A 461 6.97 -8.27 7.36
N GLY A 462 5.98 -9.07 7.77
CA GLY A 462 6.18 -10.50 8.02
C GLY A 462 6.64 -11.25 6.77
N THR A 463 6.14 -10.87 5.59
CA THR A 463 6.56 -11.46 4.31
C THR A 463 7.99 -11.07 3.92
N VAL A 464 8.44 -9.85 4.24
CA VAL A 464 9.85 -9.43 4.05
C VAL A 464 10.78 -10.30 4.89
N VAL A 465 10.54 -10.43 6.21
CA VAL A 465 11.43 -11.20 7.09
C VAL A 465 11.47 -12.68 6.69
N MET A 466 10.32 -13.30 6.40
CA MET A 466 10.30 -14.70 5.94
C MET A 466 11.09 -14.89 4.64
N HIS A 467 11.05 -13.93 3.71
CA HIS A 467 11.84 -13.98 2.48
C HIS A 467 13.36 -13.93 2.78
N GLU A 468 13.82 -12.98 3.59
CA GLU A 468 15.22 -12.84 3.96
C GLU A 468 15.76 -14.09 4.67
N GLU A 469 14.98 -14.68 5.59
CA GLU A 469 15.37 -15.90 6.30
C GLU A 469 15.48 -17.12 5.39
N LEU A 470 14.59 -17.24 4.39
CA LEU A 470 14.65 -18.31 3.38
C LEU A 470 15.87 -18.15 2.46
N VAL A 471 16.17 -16.93 1.99
CA VAL A 471 17.37 -16.65 1.17
C VAL A 471 18.65 -16.97 1.95
N ALA A 472 18.73 -16.58 3.23
CA ALA A 472 19.86 -16.89 4.08
C ALA A 472 20.11 -18.41 4.21
N ILE A 473 19.04 -19.22 4.33
CA ILE A 473 19.17 -20.68 4.44
C ILE A 473 19.49 -21.35 3.10
N GLN A 474 18.93 -20.87 1.99
CA GLN A 474 19.33 -21.34 0.65
C GLN A 474 20.83 -21.16 0.42
N ASN A 475 21.38 -20.02 0.82
CA ASN A 475 22.82 -19.75 0.71
C ASN A 475 23.65 -20.69 1.61
N SER A 476 23.20 -20.99 2.84
CA SER A 476 23.86 -21.97 3.74
C SER A 476 23.69 -23.44 3.34
N ILE A 477 22.87 -23.75 2.33
CA ILE A 477 22.78 -25.10 1.76
C ILE A 477 23.72 -25.20 0.54
N LYS A 478 23.74 -24.16 -0.31
CA LYS A 478 24.69 -24.06 -1.43
C LYS A 478 26.16 -24.00 -1.02
N SER A 479 26.47 -23.60 0.22
CA SER A 479 27.84 -23.63 0.75
C SER A 479 28.36 -25.03 1.07
N ASP A 480 27.46 -26.01 1.27
CA ASP A 480 27.83 -27.39 1.58
C ASP A 480 27.96 -28.25 0.30
N ASP A 481 27.07 -28.04 -0.69
CA ASP A 481 27.02 -28.80 -1.94
C ASP A 481 27.84 -28.16 -3.08
N SER A 482 29.13 -28.46 -3.13
CA SER A 482 30.08 -27.82 -4.07
C SER A 482 30.03 -28.34 -5.53
N ALA A 483 28.85 -28.44 -6.16
CA ALA A 483 28.73 -28.81 -7.59
C ALA A 483 27.37 -28.52 -8.31
N ASP A 484 26.90 -27.27 -8.40
CA ASP A 484 26.21 -26.79 -9.64
C ASP A 484 26.18 -25.24 -9.72
N ASP A 485 26.73 -24.67 -10.79
CA ASP A 485 26.92 -23.21 -10.96
C ASP A 485 25.78 -22.57 -11.79
N GLY A 486 24.56 -23.01 -11.50
CA GLY A 486 23.34 -22.56 -12.18
C GLY A 486 22.76 -21.26 -11.61
N PRO A 487 22.22 -20.34 -12.45
CA PRO A 487 21.61 -19.10 -12.00
C PRO A 487 20.43 -19.35 -11.06
N VAL A 488 20.29 -18.49 -10.04
CA VAL A 488 19.43 -18.76 -8.89
C VAL A 488 17.99 -18.30 -9.12
N GLU A 489 17.31 -18.98 -10.05
CA GLU A 489 15.85 -18.93 -10.17
C GLU A 489 15.23 -19.30 -8.80
N SER A 490 14.49 -18.33 -8.25
CA SER A 490 13.97 -18.36 -6.88
C SER A 490 12.82 -19.36 -6.69
N ILE A 491 12.44 -19.62 -5.44
CA ILE A 491 11.21 -20.37 -5.07
C ILE A 491 9.92 -19.72 -5.64
N TYR A 492 10.02 -18.49 -6.18
CA TYR A 492 8.91 -17.76 -6.81
C TYR A 492 8.74 -18.03 -8.30
N GLU A 493 9.53 -18.92 -8.89
CA GLU A 493 9.13 -19.56 -10.13
C GLU A 493 8.16 -20.71 -9.80
N SER A 494 6.95 -20.60 -10.33
CA SER A 494 5.87 -21.57 -10.11
C SER A 494 6.29 -22.98 -10.58
N PRO A 495 6.21 -24.03 -9.74
CA PRO A 495 6.47 -25.40 -10.19
C PRO A 495 5.47 -25.82 -11.28
N TYR A 496 4.22 -25.39 -11.14
CA TYR A 496 3.18 -25.64 -12.13
C TYR A 496 3.58 -25.04 -13.48
N LYS A 497 3.72 -25.93 -14.48
CA LYS A 497 3.92 -25.58 -15.90
C LYS A 497 3.05 -24.39 -16.26
N THR A 498 3.69 -23.27 -16.60
CA THR A 498 3.04 -21.97 -16.78
C THR A 498 1.83 -22.09 -17.71
N TYR A 499 0.63 -22.13 -17.14
CA TYR A 499 -0.60 -21.88 -17.88
C TYR A 499 -0.61 -20.38 -18.20
N PRO A 500 -0.38 -19.97 -19.46
CA PRO A 500 -0.16 -18.57 -19.73
C PRO A 500 -1.52 -17.86 -19.72
N VAL A 501 -1.71 -17.05 -18.67
CA VAL A 501 -2.96 -16.34 -18.36
C VAL A 501 -3.18 -15.16 -19.31
N THR A 502 -2.08 -14.54 -19.71
CA THR A 502 -2.00 -13.44 -20.70
C THR A 502 -2.18 -13.95 -22.12
N GLU A 503 -1.51 -15.04 -22.47
CA GLU A 503 -1.57 -15.67 -23.80
C GLU A 503 -2.90 -16.42 -23.98
N PHE A 504 -3.90 -15.71 -24.48
CA PHE A 504 -5.00 -16.32 -25.22
C PHE A 504 -4.53 -16.70 -26.65
N GLU A 505 -3.32 -17.27 -26.77
CA GLU A 505 -2.69 -17.62 -28.04
C GLU A 505 -3.17 -18.96 -28.60
N THR A 506 -2.91 -19.14 -29.89
CA THR A 506 -3.59 -20.09 -30.77
C THR A 506 -2.90 -21.45 -30.86
N SER A 507 -2.31 -21.94 -29.76
CA SER A 507 -1.80 -23.31 -29.65
C SER A 507 -2.95 -24.31 -29.47
N ALA A 508 -3.67 -24.56 -30.57
CA ALA A 508 -4.66 -25.63 -30.63
C ALA A 508 -3.96 -27.00 -30.53
N SER A 509 -3.91 -27.56 -29.32
CA SER A 509 -3.73 -28.99 -29.16
C SER A 509 -5.00 -29.69 -29.62
N ASP A 510 -4.90 -30.55 -30.65
CA ASP A 510 -6.02 -31.35 -31.17
C ASP A 510 -6.42 -32.51 -30.23
N THR A 511 -6.70 -32.18 -28.96
CA THR A 511 -7.55 -33.03 -28.11
C THR A 511 -8.98 -32.90 -28.62
N PRO A 512 -9.65 -34.00 -29.02
CA PRO A 512 -11.01 -33.93 -29.57
C PRO A 512 -12.00 -33.31 -28.58
N ASP A 513 -13.02 -32.61 -29.09
CA ASP A 513 -14.13 -32.07 -28.29
C ASP A 513 -15.07 -33.20 -27.81
N THR A 514 -14.55 -34.05 -26.92
CA THR A 514 -15.32 -35.03 -26.16
C THR A 514 -16.20 -34.30 -25.15
N GLN A 515 -17.36 -33.86 -25.61
CA GLN A 515 -18.42 -33.35 -24.77
C GLN A 515 -18.73 -34.36 -23.66
N PRO A 516 -18.92 -33.94 -22.38
CA PRO A 516 -19.38 -34.86 -21.34
C PRO A 516 -20.71 -35.51 -21.72
N GLY A 517 -20.83 -36.79 -21.40
CA GLY A 517 -22.06 -37.55 -21.57
C GLY A 517 -23.20 -37.05 -20.66
N PRO A 518 -24.45 -37.48 -20.90
CA PRO A 518 -25.61 -37.00 -20.16
C PRO A 518 -25.49 -37.24 -18.64
N VAL A 519 -24.93 -38.38 -18.25
CA VAL A 519 -24.72 -38.76 -16.85
C VAL A 519 -23.57 -37.97 -16.22
N GLU A 520 -22.44 -37.86 -16.92
CA GLU A 520 -21.26 -37.10 -16.46
C GLU A 520 -21.63 -35.62 -16.19
N ALA A 521 -22.35 -34.99 -17.12
CA ALA A 521 -22.79 -33.60 -17.00
C ALA A 521 -23.70 -33.36 -15.77
N MET A 522 -24.58 -34.32 -15.44
CA MET A 522 -25.44 -34.26 -14.27
C MET A 522 -24.66 -34.53 -12.96
N ASN A 523 -23.78 -35.53 -12.95
CA ASN A 523 -22.94 -35.85 -11.79
C ASN A 523 -22.00 -34.67 -11.43
N LEU A 524 -21.41 -34.02 -12.44
CA LEU A 524 -20.57 -32.83 -12.27
C LEU A 524 -21.37 -31.64 -11.73
N TRP A 525 -22.60 -31.46 -12.19
CA TRP A 525 -23.51 -30.43 -11.67
C TRP A 525 -23.89 -30.68 -10.21
N GLU A 526 -24.22 -31.92 -9.84
CA GLU A 526 -24.53 -32.32 -8.47
C GLU A 526 -23.33 -32.07 -7.52
N HIS A 527 -22.11 -32.48 -7.91
CA HIS A 527 -20.90 -32.20 -7.13
C HIS A 527 -20.62 -30.70 -6.99
N PHE A 528 -20.84 -29.89 -8.04
CA PHE A 528 -20.76 -28.44 -7.94
C PHE A 528 -21.79 -27.87 -6.95
N LEU A 529 -23.05 -28.33 -6.99
CA LEU A 529 -24.10 -27.88 -6.08
C LEU A 529 -23.83 -28.27 -4.62
N GLU A 530 -23.31 -29.47 -4.37
CA GLU A 530 -22.96 -29.94 -3.02
C GLU A 530 -21.70 -29.26 -2.45
N ARG A 531 -20.62 -29.19 -3.24
CA ARG A 531 -19.27 -28.88 -2.72
C ARG A 531 -18.77 -27.48 -3.04
N VAL A 532 -19.25 -26.82 -4.12
CA VAL A 532 -18.68 -25.56 -4.62
C VAL A 532 -19.63 -24.37 -4.49
N ASN A 533 -20.88 -24.53 -4.95
CA ASN A 533 -21.89 -23.48 -4.90
C ASN A 533 -22.14 -22.91 -3.49
N PRO A 534 -22.17 -23.71 -2.39
CA PRO A 534 -22.46 -23.18 -1.06
C PRO A 534 -21.39 -22.24 -0.50
N LEU A 535 -20.15 -22.30 -1.02
CA LEU A 535 -19.04 -21.44 -0.60
C LEU A 535 -18.86 -20.21 -1.51
N THR A 536 -19.62 -20.10 -2.61
CA THR A 536 -19.43 -19.08 -3.65
C THR A 536 -20.71 -18.32 -4.02
N LYS A 537 -21.84 -19.02 -4.19
CA LYS A 537 -23.21 -18.48 -4.45
C LYS A 537 -23.33 -17.42 -5.56
N ILE A 538 -22.37 -17.35 -6.50
CA ILE A 538 -22.37 -16.39 -7.61
C ILE A 538 -23.29 -16.78 -8.77
N VAL A 539 -23.80 -18.03 -8.81
CA VAL A 539 -24.82 -18.49 -9.75
C VAL A 539 -26.17 -18.66 -9.05
N HIS A 540 -27.24 -18.56 -9.83
CA HIS A 540 -28.61 -18.82 -9.36
C HIS A 540 -29.11 -20.13 -9.97
N VAL A 541 -29.32 -21.14 -9.13
CA VAL A 541 -29.52 -22.54 -9.54
C VAL A 541 -30.73 -22.73 -10.48
N PRO A 542 -31.95 -22.23 -10.16
CA PRO A 542 -33.13 -22.41 -11.02
C PRO A 542 -33.01 -21.80 -12.42
N THR A 543 -32.16 -20.78 -12.61
CA THR A 543 -31.93 -20.21 -13.95
C THR A 543 -30.90 -20.95 -14.78
N LEU A 544 -30.01 -21.72 -14.14
CA LEU A 544 -28.91 -22.40 -14.82
C LEU A 544 -29.22 -23.86 -15.15
N GLU A 545 -30.02 -24.53 -14.31
CA GLU A 545 -30.49 -25.91 -14.53
C GLU A 545 -31.07 -26.15 -15.95
N PRO A 546 -31.90 -25.26 -16.55
CA PRO A 546 -32.39 -25.45 -17.92
C PRO A 546 -31.30 -25.41 -19.01
N TYR A 547 -30.08 -24.97 -18.69
CA TYR A 547 -28.91 -25.04 -19.58
C TYR A 547 -28.07 -26.29 -19.31
N VAL A 548 -27.97 -26.74 -18.06
CA VAL A 548 -27.36 -28.04 -17.71
C VAL A 548 -28.11 -29.18 -18.42
N MET A 549 -29.44 -29.18 -18.33
CA MET A 549 -30.31 -30.17 -19.00
C MET A 549 -30.14 -30.14 -20.54
N ARG A 550 -29.81 -28.98 -21.13
CA ARG A 550 -29.47 -28.87 -22.56
C ARG A 550 -28.06 -29.40 -22.85
N ALA A 551 -27.07 -29.07 -22.02
CA ALA A 551 -25.69 -29.56 -22.17
C ALA A 551 -25.60 -31.08 -22.09
N ALA A 552 -26.40 -31.72 -21.21
CA ALA A 552 -26.50 -33.17 -21.10
C ALA A 552 -27.00 -33.84 -22.41
N VAL A 553 -27.82 -33.16 -23.21
CA VAL A 553 -28.24 -33.63 -24.56
C VAL A 553 -27.23 -33.23 -25.63
N GLY A 554 -26.69 -32.01 -25.54
CA GLY A 554 -25.75 -31.45 -26.50
C GLY A 554 -25.29 -30.05 -26.10
N MET A 555 -24.01 -29.88 -25.79
CA MET A 555 -23.42 -28.57 -25.43
C MET A 555 -23.56 -27.55 -26.58
N HIS A 556 -23.60 -28.02 -27.82
CA HIS A 556 -23.89 -27.19 -29.01
C HIS A 556 -25.31 -26.58 -29.03
N LEU A 557 -26.23 -27.04 -28.16
CA LEU A 557 -27.58 -26.50 -27.96
C LEU A 557 -27.63 -25.39 -26.90
N VAL A 558 -26.50 -25.11 -26.24
CA VAL A 558 -26.33 -24.07 -25.21
C VAL A 558 -25.65 -22.85 -25.85
N PRO A 559 -26.06 -21.60 -25.54
CA PRO A 559 -25.37 -20.39 -26.03
C PRO A 559 -23.91 -20.35 -25.56
N ILE A 560 -23.00 -19.81 -26.37
CA ILE A 560 -21.54 -19.95 -26.17
C ILE A 560 -21.04 -19.38 -24.84
N GLU A 561 -21.67 -18.32 -24.33
CA GLU A 561 -21.39 -17.73 -23.02
C GLU A 561 -21.82 -18.66 -21.86
N TYR A 562 -22.94 -19.38 -22.01
CA TYR A 562 -23.35 -20.41 -21.06
C TYR A 562 -22.54 -21.70 -21.21
N GLN A 563 -22.05 -22.05 -22.41
CA GLN A 563 -21.08 -23.15 -22.56
C GLN A 563 -19.81 -22.86 -21.74
N ALA A 564 -19.30 -21.62 -21.82
CA ALA A 564 -18.14 -21.21 -21.03
C ALA A 564 -18.39 -21.34 -19.52
N LEU A 565 -19.54 -20.86 -19.03
CA LEU A 565 -19.93 -20.99 -17.63
C LEU A 565 -20.02 -22.47 -17.19
N LEU A 566 -20.69 -23.33 -17.97
CA LEU A 566 -20.84 -24.75 -17.65
C LEU A 566 -19.49 -25.48 -17.64
N TYR A 567 -18.57 -25.19 -18.58
CA TYR A 567 -17.22 -25.75 -18.53
C TYR A 567 -16.43 -25.28 -17.30
N SER A 568 -16.59 -24.02 -16.84
CA SER A 568 -15.95 -23.55 -15.60
C SER A 568 -16.53 -24.23 -14.36
N ILE A 569 -17.83 -24.53 -14.36
CA ILE A 569 -18.53 -25.30 -13.33
C ILE A 569 -18.02 -26.74 -13.26
N TYR A 570 -17.86 -27.40 -14.41
CA TYR A 570 -17.32 -28.76 -14.47
C TYR A 570 -15.85 -28.81 -14.03
N ALA A 571 -15.03 -27.80 -14.37
CA ALA A 571 -13.67 -27.68 -13.84
C ALA A 571 -13.65 -27.55 -12.31
N MET A 572 -14.54 -26.72 -11.74
CA MET A 572 -14.65 -26.58 -10.27
C MET A 572 -15.18 -27.85 -9.59
N ALA A 573 -16.12 -28.56 -10.21
CA ALA A 573 -16.59 -29.86 -9.69
C ALA A 573 -15.44 -30.87 -9.56
N VAL A 574 -14.58 -30.97 -10.58
CA VAL A 574 -13.40 -31.84 -10.58
C VAL A 574 -12.35 -31.41 -9.53
N ILE A 575 -12.23 -30.11 -9.20
CA ILE A 575 -11.36 -29.64 -8.10
C ILE A 575 -11.92 -30.06 -6.73
N SER A 576 -13.24 -30.13 -6.59
CA SER A 576 -13.90 -30.59 -5.37
C SER A 576 -13.85 -32.11 -5.16
N MET A 577 -13.23 -32.85 -6.09
CA MET A 577 -13.00 -34.29 -6.03
C MET A 577 -11.54 -34.61 -5.70
N SER A 578 -11.35 -35.73 -5.00
CA SER A 578 -10.08 -36.44 -4.93
C SER A 578 -9.74 -37.10 -6.28
N GLU A 579 -8.47 -37.52 -6.45
CA GLU A 579 -8.01 -38.23 -7.65
C GLU A 579 -8.82 -39.53 -7.89
N GLN A 580 -9.10 -40.27 -6.81
CA GLN A 580 -9.87 -41.51 -6.85
C GLN A 580 -11.34 -41.27 -7.24
N GLU A 581 -12.01 -40.28 -6.62
CA GLU A 581 -13.38 -39.92 -6.99
C GLU A 581 -13.49 -39.47 -8.45
N CYS A 582 -12.50 -38.70 -8.95
CA CYS A 582 -12.47 -38.30 -10.35
C CYS A 582 -12.33 -39.51 -11.28
N PHE A 583 -11.44 -40.45 -10.95
CA PHE A 583 -11.22 -41.65 -11.75
C PHE A 583 -12.44 -42.57 -11.75
N ASP A 584 -13.07 -42.80 -10.60
CA ASP A 584 -14.26 -43.66 -10.47
C ASP A 584 -15.50 -43.05 -11.14
N LEU A 585 -15.63 -41.72 -11.15
CA LEU A 585 -16.78 -41.01 -11.72
C LEU A 585 -16.64 -40.73 -13.23
N LEU A 586 -15.43 -40.45 -13.71
CA LEU A 586 -15.16 -39.93 -15.07
C LEU A 586 -14.19 -40.80 -15.89
N GLY A 587 -13.63 -41.87 -15.32
CA GLY A 587 -12.70 -42.80 -15.99
C GLY A 587 -11.32 -42.23 -16.32
N HIS A 588 -11.00 -41.02 -15.84
CA HIS A 588 -9.79 -40.26 -16.19
C HIS A 588 -9.21 -39.55 -14.97
N SER A 589 -7.90 -39.26 -14.99
CA SER A 589 -7.23 -38.53 -13.92
C SER A 589 -7.73 -37.10 -13.76
N ARG A 590 -7.65 -36.56 -12.55
CA ARG A 590 -8.12 -35.21 -12.19
C ARG A 590 -7.44 -34.16 -13.06
N ASP A 591 -6.12 -34.24 -13.18
CA ASP A 591 -5.33 -33.39 -14.08
C ASP A 591 -5.79 -33.42 -15.55
N THR A 592 -6.15 -34.60 -16.08
CA THR A 592 -6.67 -34.73 -17.47
C THR A 592 -8.01 -34.00 -17.61
N MET A 593 -8.94 -34.20 -16.68
CA MET A 593 -10.25 -33.56 -16.73
C MET A 593 -10.18 -32.05 -16.48
N LEU A 594 -9.28 -31.59 -15.61
CA LEU A 594 -9.00 -30.17 -15.38
C LEU A 594 -8.33 -29.49 -16.59
N LYS A 595 -7.48 -30.21 -17.33
CA LYS A 595 -6.94 -29.75 -18.63
C LYS A 595 -8.05 -29.63 -19.66
N HIS A 596 -8.91 -30.64 -19.78
CA HIS A 596 -10.03 -30.62 -20.71
C HIS A 596 -11.02 -29.47 -20.40
N TYR A 597 -11.62 -29.42 -19.20
CA TYR A 597 -12.62 -28.40 -18.88
C TYR A 597 -12.04 -26.98 -18.79
N GLY A 598 -10.81 -26.82 -18.29
CA GLY A 598 -10.11 -25.53 -18.31
C GLY A 598 -9.82 -25.04 -19.74
N GLY A 599 -9.37 -25.93 -20.62
CA GLY A 599 -9.17 -25.64 -22.04
C GLY A 599 -10.46 -25.33 -22.78
N SER A 600 -11.54 -26.06 -22.51
CA SER A 600 -12.88 -25.81 -23.06
C SER A 600 -13.45 -24.46 -22.61
N THR A 601 -13.27 -24.09 -21.34
CA THR A 601 -13.62 -22.76 -20.81
C THR A 601 -12.88 -21.65 -21.55
N LYS A 602 -11.54 -21.77 -21.67
CA LYS A 602 -10.70 -20.78 -22.40
C LYS A 602 -11.11 -20.66 -23.87
N ARG A 603 -11.37 -21.78 -24.56
CA ARG A 603 -11.83 -21.79 -25.97
C ARG A 603 -13.23 -21.18 -26.14
N ALA A 604 -14.16 -21.40 -25.21
CA ALA A 604 -15.49 -20.78 -25.27
C ALA A 604 -15.42 -19.26 -25.02
N LEU A 605 -14.62 -18.80 -24.05
CA LEU A 605 -14.36 -17.37 -23.81
C LEU A 605 -13.67 -16.69 -25.00
N MET A 606 -12.79 -17.38 -25.73
CA MET A 606 -12.26 -16.87 -27.01
C MET A 606 -13.36 -16.75 -28.08
N LYS A 607 -14.16 -17.80 -28.30
CA LYS A 607 -15.25 -17.83 -29.29
C LYS A 607 -16.30 -16.74 -29.05
N TYR A 608 -16.56 -16.38 -27.80
CA TYR A 608 -17.47 -15.28 -27.43
C TYR A 608 -16.86 -13.86 -27.58
N ASN A 609 -15.54 -13.76 -27.76
CA ASN A 609 -14.81 -12.48 -27.73
C ASN A 609 -15.07 -11.70 -26.43
N HIS A 610 -14.84 -12.36 -25.29
CA HIS A 610 -15.09 -11.86 -23.93
C HIS A 610 -14.38 -10.54 -23.56
N ARG A 611 -13.40 -10.09 -24.36
CA ARG A 611 -12.68 -8.82 -24.14
C ARG A 611 -13.46 -7.61 -24.66
N GLU A 612 -14.25 -7.79 -25.70
CA GLU A 612 -15.10 -6.75 -26.29
C GLU A 612 -16.58 -6.90 -25.89
N ASN A 613 -17.03 -8.13 -25.61
CA ASN A 613 -18.41 -8.45 -25.21
C ASN A 613 -18.39 -9.20 -23.86
N TYR A 614 -18.71 -8.53 -22.75
CA TYR A 614 -18.77 -9.15 -21.43
C TYR A 614 -20.13 -8.91 -20.74
N THR A 615 -20.61 -9.95 -20.06
CA THR A 615 -21.91 -10.00 -19.39
C THR A 615 -21.77 -10.57 -17.97
N MET A 616 -22.89 -10.63 -17.23
CA MET A 616 -22.94 -11.29 -15.91
C MET A 616 -22.43 -12.74 -15.98
N ILE A 617 -22.78 -13.46 -17.06
CA ILE A 617 -22.34 -14.83 -17.33
C ILE A 617 -20.82 -14.88 -17.55
N THR A 618 -20.26 -13.88 -18.24
CA THR A 618 -18.80 -13.74 -18.43
C THR A 618 -18.08 -13.54 -17.09
N LEU A 619 -18.59 -12.66 -16.21
CA LEU A 619 -18.00 -12.46 -14.88
C LEU A 619 -18.07 -13.73 -14.03
N GLN A 620 -19.23 -14.40 -13.96
CA GLN A 620 -19.39 -15.68 -13.27
C GLN A 620 -18.38 -16.72 -13.76
N THR A 621 -18.24 -16.85 -15.09
CA THR A 621 -17.30 -17.77 -15.73
C THR A 621 -15.85 -17.45 -15.36
N LEU A 622 -15.46 -16.17 -15.41
CA LEU A 622 -14.09 -15.76 -15.09
C LEU A 622 -13.75 -15.97 -13.60
N ILE A 623 -14.70 -15.74 -12.68
CA ILE A 623 -14.51 -15.98 -11.24
C ILE A 623 -14.30 -17.47 -10.97
N LEU A 624 -15.19 -18.35 -11.49
CA LEU A 624 -15.04 -19.80 -11.34
C LEU A 624 -13.77 -20.32 -12.04
N TYR A 625 -13.43 -19.77 -13.21
CA TYR A 625 -12.21 -20.14 -13.92
C TYR A 625 -10.94 -19.74 -13.13
N LEU A 626 -10.89 -18.53 -12.55
CA LEU A 626 -9.78 -18.11 -11.70
C LEU A 626 -9.68 -18.94 -10.42
N LEU A 627 -10.80 -19.17 -9.70
CA LEU A 627 -10.83 -20.09 -8.57
C LEU A 627 -10.28 -21.48 -8.95
N SER A 628 -10.56 -21.94 -10.17
CA SER A 628 -10.08 -23.24 -10.64
C SER A 628 -8.57 -23.31 -10.88
N LEU A 629 -7.88 -22.17 -10.88
CA LEU A 629 -6.47 -22.03 -11.25
C LEU A 629 -5.56 -21.58 -10.10
N GLU A 630 -6.09 -21.33 -8.90
CA GLU A 630 -5.31 -20.76 -7.78
C GLU A 630 -4.15 -21.68 -7.33
N ASP A 631 -4.32 -22.99 -7.42
CA ASP A 631 -3.28 -24.02 -7.17
C ASP A 631 -2.51 -24.42 -8.45
N ARG A 632 -2.62 -23.65 -9.54
CA ARG A 632 -2.04 -24.03 -10.86
C ARG A 632 -1.41 -22.86 -11.63
N ILE A 633 -1.32 -21.68 -11.02
CA ILE A 633 -0.79 -20.44 -11.58
C ILE A 633 0.04 -19.71 -10.50
N HIS A 634 1.16 -19.10 -10.90
CA HIS A 634 1.95 -18.22 -10.03
C HIS A 634 1.06 -17.14 -9.37
N ARG A 635 1.03 -17.09 -8.03
CA ARG A 635 0.08 -16.29 -7.22
C ARG A 635 -0.10 -14.82 -7.65
N HIS A 636 0.98 -14.11 -7.99
CA HIS A 636 0.88 -12.73 -8.46
C HIS A 636 0.18 -12.61 -9.83
N ALA A 637 0.29 -13.63 -10.70
CA ALA A 637 -0.45 -13.67 -11.96
C ALA A 637 -1.95 -13.99 -11.73
N SER A 638 -2.30 -14.73 -10.67
CA SER A 638 -3.70 -14.84 -10.21
C SER A 638 -4.22 -13.45 -9.82
N TRP A 639 -3.52 -12.72 -8.95
CA TRP A 639 -3.93 -11.37 -8.53
C TRP A 639 -4.01 -10.36 -9.70
N VAL A 640 -3.00 -10.31 -10.58
CA VAL A 640 -3.03 -9.43 -11.77
C VAL A 640 -4.22 -9.73 -12.69
N THR A 641 -4.62 -11.00 -12.78
CA THR A 641 -5.78 -11.43 -13.59
C THR A 641 -7.11 -11.20 -12.86
N SER A 642 -7.16 -11.34 -11.53
CA SER A 642 -8.28 -10.88 -10.69
C SER A 642 -8.56 -9.38 -10.92
N GLY A 643 -7.51 -8.57 -11.00
CA GLY A 643 -7.61 -7.16 -11.38
C GLY A 643 -8.25 -6.91 -12.76
N ILE A 644 -8.20 -7.86 -13.71
CA ILE A 644 -8.93 -7.76 -14.99
C ILE A 644 -10.44 -7.94 -14.75
N VAL A 645 -10.83 -8.90 -13.91
CA VAL A 645 -12.23 -9.14 -13.51
C VAL A 645 -12.78 -7.95 -12.73
N VAL A 646 -11.99 -7.36 -11.81
CA VAL A 646 -12.32 -6.11 -11.11
C VAL A 646 -12.59 -4.98 -12.13
N ARG A 647 -11.72 -4.80 -13.13
CA ARG A 647 -11.90 -3.76 -14.17
C ARG A 647 -13.13 -3.99 -15.06
N MET A 648 -13.43 -5.24 -15.43
CA MET A 648 -14.66 -5.59 -16.17
C MET A 648 -15.92 -5.34 -15.32
N ALA A 649 -15.91 -5.74 -14.04
CA ALA A 649 -17.00 -5.46 -13.12
C ALA A 649 -17.20 -3.95 -12.90
N TYR A 650 -16.11 -3.17 -12.86
CA TYR A 650 -16.16 -1.71 -12.80
C TYR A 650 -16.83 -1.09 -14.03
N SER A 651 -16.45 -1.47 -15.26
CA SER A 651 -17.07 -0.94 -16.49
C SER A 651 -18.52 -1.40 -16.68
N MET A 652 -18.90 -2.54 -16.09
CA MET A 652 -20.29 -3.00 -15.98
C MET A 652 -21.09 -2.34 -14.83
N GLY A 653 -20.46 -1.49 -14.01
CA GLY A 653 -21.12 -0.78 -12.91
C GLY A 653 -21.38 -1.57 -11.63
N TYR A 654 -20.72 -2.71 -11.39
CA TYR A 654 -20.94 -3.55 -10.18
C TYR A 654 -20.48 -2.89 -8.87
N HIS A 655 -19.70 -1.81 -8.95
CA HIS A 655 -19.32 -0.93 -7.83
C HIS A 655 -20.43 0.07 -7.44
N ARG A 656 -21.53 0.10 -8.19
CA ARG A 656 -22.75 0.86 -7.89
C ARG A 656 -23.86 -0.12 -7.53
N ASP A 657 -24.63 0.16 -6.49
CA ASP A 657 -25.76 -0.70 -6.13
C ASP A 657 -26.84 -0.72 -7.22
N GLY A 658 -27.43 -1.88 -7.49
CA GLY A 658 -28.42 -2.04 -8.56
C GLY A 658 -29.69 -1.20 -8.36
N GLU A 659 -30.07 -0.90 -7.11
CA GLU A 659 -31.16 0.03 -6.82
C GLU A 659 -30.86 1.45 -7.32
N CYS A 660 -29.62 1.92 -7.13
CA CYS A 660 -29.16 3.23 -7.60
C CYS A 660 -29.03 3.31 -9.12
N LEU A 661 -28.96 2.16 -9.80
CA LEU A 661 -28.95 2.04 -11.26
C LEU A 661 -30.35 1.80 -11.86
N GLY A 662 -31.40 1.64 -11.03
CA GLY A 662 -32.76 1.35 -11.48
C GLY A 662 -32.95 -0.08 -12.03
N LEU A 663 -32.13 -1.03 -11.59
CA LEU A 663 -32.18 -2.43 -12.05
C LEU A 663 -33.20 -3.26 -11.26
N GLY A 664 -33.74 -4.31 -11.90
CA GLY A 664 -34.72 -5.19 -11.26
C GLY A 664 -34.17 -5.91 -10.01
N PRO A 665 -35.03 -6.36 -9.07
CA PRO A 665 -34.60 -6.96 -7.81
C PRO A 665 -33.66 -8.15 -7.99
N PHE A 666 -33.96 -9.03 -8.95
CA PHE A 666 -33.14 -10.20 -9.29
C PHE A 666 -31.74 -9.82 -9.78
N GLU A 667 -31.62 -8.88 -10.72
CA GLU A 667 -30.31 -8.47 -11.24
C GLU A 667 -29.50 -7.75 -10.17
N THR A 668 -30.14 -6.92 -9.35
CA THR A 668 -29.53 -6.22 -8.22
C THR A 668 -28.90 -7.19 -7.21
N GLU A 669 -29.63 -8.22 -6.78
CA GLU A 669 -29.10 -9.23 -5.85
C GLU A 669 -27.98 -10.07 -6.48
N MET A 670 -28.13 -10.49 -7.75
CA MET A 670 -27.05 -11.20 -8.46
C MET A 670 -25.79 -10.34 -8.61
N ARG A 671 -25.92 -9.03 -8.85
CA ARG A 671 -24.80 -8.08 -8.85
C ARG A 671 -24.12 -7.99 -7.49
N ARG A 672 -24.87 -7.90 -6.39
CA ARG A 672 -24.32 -7.88 -5.02
C ARG A 672 -23.53 -9.15 -4.71
N ARG A 673 -24.05 -10.33 -5.04
CA ARG A 673 -23.38 -11.63 -4.84
C ARG A 673 -22.06 -11.71 -5.60
N ILE A 674 -22.08 -11.41 -6.90
CA ILE A 674 -20.90 -11.42 -7.77
C ILE A 674 -19.86 -10.39 -7.30
N TRP A 675 -20.29 -9.16 -6.96
CA TRP A 675 -19.40 -8.14 -6.42
C TRP A 675 -18.75 -8.59 -5.11
N CYS A 676 -19.52 -9.18 -4.20
CA CYS A 676 -19.01 -9.70 -2.93
C CYS A 676 -17.93 -10.77 -3.14
N GLN A 677 -18.12 -11.69 -4.09
CA GLN A 677 -17.12 -12.71 -4.41
C GLN A 677 -15.86 -12.14 -5.07
N ILE A 678 -15.98 -11.15 -5.96
CA ILE A 678 -14.83 -10.46 -6.56
C ILE A 678 -13.98 -9.79 -5.48
N ILE A 679 -14.60 -9.08 -4.54
CA ILE A 679 -13.92 -8.39 -3.44
C ILE A 679 -13.21 -9.39 -2.51
N ILE A 680 -13.86 -10.50 -2.15
CA ILE A 680 -13.26 -11.58 -1.35
C ILE A 680 -12.06 -12.21 -2.07
N GLN A 681 -12.19 -12.53 -3.37
CA GLN A 681 -11.14 -13.20 -4.13
C GLN A 681 -9.95 -12.29 -4.42
N ASP A 682 -10.15 -11.00 -4.72
CA ASP A 682 -9.05 -10.07 -4.97
C ASP A 682 -8.24 -9.82 -3.69
N ALA A 683 -8.93 -9.58 -2.56
CA ALA A 683 -8.29 -9.40 -1.26
C ALA A 683 -7.52 -10.66 -0.79
N LYS A 684 -8.06 -11.88 -1.05
CA LYS A 684 -7.34 -13.13 -0.85
C LYS A 684 -6.06 -13.19 -1.71
N ASN A 685 -6.18 -12.91 -3.01
CA ASN A 685 -5.06 -13.02 -3.94
C ASN A 685 -3.98 -11.95 -3.71
N ALA A 686 -4.34 -10.77 -3.20
CA ALA A 686 -3.40 -9.76 -2.70
C ALA A 686 -2.62 -10.30 -1.50
N LEU A 687 -3.33 -10.79 -0.47
CA LEU A 687 -2.71 -11.31 0.77
C LEU A 687 -1.76 -12.48 0.50
N LEU A 688 -2.15 -13.44 -0.33
CA LEU A 688 -1.28 -14.56 -0.76
C LEU A 688 -0.10 -14.11 -1.65
N SER A 689 -0.16 -12.89 -2.20
CA SER A 689 0.94 -12.28 -2.94
C SER A 689 1.87 -11.43 -2.06
N GLY A 690 1.61 -11.32 -0.75
CA GLY A 690 2.36 -10.42 0.14
C GLY A 690 1.98 -8.93 -0.04
N LEU A 691 0.72 -8.66 -0.39
CA LEU A 691 0.22 -7.32 -0.70
C LEU A 691 -1.08 -7.01 0.08
N SER A 692 -1.25 -5.74 0.42
CA SER A 692 -2.41 -5.18 1.12
C SER A 692 -3.68 -5.24 0.26
N ALA A 693 -4.83 -5.48 0.90
CA ALA A 693 -6.13 -5.46 0.23
C ALA A 693 -6.63 -4.04 -0.14
N ALA A 694 -5.89 -2.98 0.25
CA ALA A 694 -6.24 -1.58 0.02
C ALA A 694 -6.23 -1.12 -1.45
N MET A 695 -5.74 -1.94 -2.38
CA MET A 695 -5.64 -1.60 -3.82
C MET A 695 -6.98 -1.68 -4.58
N LEU A 696 -8.06 -2.13 -3.92
CA LEU A 696 -9.42 -2.05 -4.45
C LEU A 696 -9.91 -0.58 -4.48
N PRO A 697 -10.51 -0.07 -5.56
CA PRO A 697 -10.80 1.37 -5.66
C PRO A 697 -11.80 1.81 -4.59
N MET A 698 -11.40 2.81 -3.79
CA MET A 698 -11.91 3.07 -2.42
C MET A 698 -13.37 3.55 -2.29
N GLN A 699 -14.19 3.48 -3.35
CA GLN A 699 -15.57 3.98 -3.35
C GLN A 699 -16.51 3.09 -4.17
N TRP A 700 -17.21 2.17 -3.48
CA TRP A 700 -18.41 1.49 -3.98
C TRP A 700 -19.57 1.67 -3.00
N ASP A 701 -20.81 1.69 -3.49
CA ASP A 701 -22.02 1.70 -2.63
C ASP A 701 -22.87 0.44 -2.72
N THR A 702 -22.42 -0.56 -3.50
CA THR A 702 -23.01 -1.89 -3.61
C THR A 702 -23.20 -2.55 -2.25
N LYS A 703 -24.46 -2.78 -1.87
CA LYS A 703 -24.87 -3.26 -0.55
C LYS A 703 -24.47 -4.74 -0.34
N PRO A 704 -24.53 -5.26 0.91
CA PRO A 704 -24.42 -6.69 1.15
C PRO A 704 -25.46 -7.50 0.35
N PRO A 705 -25.11 -8.71 -0.13
CA PRO A 705 -26.10 -9.70 -0.55
C PRO A 705 -27.10 -9.98 0.58
N LEU A 706 -28.32 -10.40 0.23
CA LEU A 706 -29.35 -10.71 1.22
C LEU A 706 -29.17 -12.12 1.80
N ASN A 707 -29.59 -12.36 3.05
CA ASN A 707 -29.69 -13.70 3.61
C ASN A 707 -30.97 -14.37 3.07
N ILE A 708 -30.85 -15.04 1.93
CA ILE A 708 -31.94 -15.70 1.19
C ILE A 708 -31.41 -16.99 0.51
N ASN A 709 -32.30 -17.87 0.09
CA ASN A 709 -31.97 -19.02 -0.77
C ASN A 709 -32.28 -18.66 -2.23
N ASP A 710 -31.84 -19.47 -3.20
CA ASP A 710 -32.17 -19.20 -4.61
C ASP A 710 -33.67 -19.33 -4.90
N ALA A 711 -34.38 -20.21 -4.19
CA ALA A 711 -35.84 -20.35 -4.33
C ALA A 711 -36.65 -19.11 -3.89
N ASP A 712 -36.02 -18.13 -3.21
CA ASP A 712 -36.65 -16.89 -2.77
C ASP A 712 -36.60 -15.76 -3.83
N MET A 713 -35.96 -15.99 -4.99
CA MET A 713 -35.81 -15.00 -6.06
C MET A 713 -36.18 -15.56 -7.46
N SER A 714 -36.67 -14.69 -8.34
CA SER A 714 -37.02 -15.06 -9.73
C SER A 714 -36.72 -13.91 -10.70
N PRO A 715 -36.16 -14.17 -11.90
CA PRO A 715 -35.97 -13.15 -12.95
C PRO A 715 -37.27 -12.49 -13.44
N SER A 716 -38.42 -13.11 -13.19
CA SER A 716 -39.74 -12.61 -13.60
C SER A 716 -40.49 -11.84 -12.49
N SER A 717 -39.84 -11.58 -11.35
CA SER A 717 -40.45 -10.88 -10.22
C SER A 717 -39.94 -9.45 -10.07
N ASP A 718 -40.82 -8.48 -10.32
CA ASP A 718 -40.60 -7.06 -9.98
C ASP A 718 -40.79 -6.77 -8.48
N SER A 719 -41.28 -7.74 -7.69
CA SER A 719 -41.46 -7.57 -6.24
C SER A 719 -40.11 -7.50 -5.52
N PRO A 720 -39.92 -6.57 -4.56
CA PRO A 720 -38.70 -6.49 -3.76
C PRO A 720 -38.39 -7.81 -3.03
N ILE A 721 -37.16 -8.27 -3.14
CA ILE A 721 -36.66 -9.46 -2.43
C ILE A 721 -36.38 -9.06 -0.98
N VAL A 722 -36.90 -9.82 -0.02
CA VAL A 722 -36.77 -9.55 1.42
C VAL A 722 -35.82 -10.56 2.04
N SER A 723 -34.85 -10.09 2.83
CA SER A 723 -33.95 -10.96 3.59
C SER A 723 -34.73 -11.83 4.57
N ARG A 724 -34.42 -13.12 4.64
CA ARG A 724 -35.02 -14.05 5.59
C ARG A 724 -34.40 -13.90 6.97
N GLU A 725 -35.22 -14.15 7.98
CA GLU A 725 -34.79 -14.42 9.35
C GLU A 725 -34.44 -15.91 9.46
N GLY A 726 -33.33 -16.24 10.14
CA GLY A 726 -32.85 -17.62 10.28
C GLY A 726 -32.02 -18.18 9.11
N PRO A 727 -31.80 -19.51 9.08
CA PRO A 727 -30.85 -20.19 8.18
C PRO A 727 -31.14 -20.05 6.67
N THR A 728 -30.10 -19.83 5.87
CA THR A 728 -30.13 -19.89 4.39
C THR A 728 -28.79 -20.34 3.79
N GLU A 729 -28.82 -20.74 2.53
CA GLU A 729 -27.64 -21.09 1.71
C GLU A 729 -26.52 -20.03 1.68
N MET A 730 -26.82 -18.76 1.98
CA MET A 730 -25.85 -17.65 1.97
C MET A 730 -24.93 -17.59 3.21
N ALA A 731 -25.13 -18.49 4.18
CA ALA A 731 -24.43 -18.55 5.46
C ALA A 731 -22.91 -18.35 5.39
N TYR A 732 -22.21 -19.11 4.54
CA TYR A 732 -20.75 -19.04 4.43
C TYR A 732 -20.29 -17.74 3.79
N VAL A 733 -20.90 -17.34 2.67
CA VAL A 733 -20.52 -16.16 1.90
C VAL A 733 -20.69 -14.88 2.71
N LEU A 734 -21.73 -14.80 3.56
CA LEU A 734 -21.96 -13.63 4.42
C LEU A 734 -21.04 -13.58 5.65
N VAL A 735 -20.64 -14.73 6.22
CA VAL A 735 -19.57 -14.77 7.24
C VAL A 735 -18.22 -14.38 6.63
N ALA A 736 -17.87 -14.95 5.46
CA ALA A 736 -16.65 -14.60 4.73
C ALA A 736 -16.61 -13.10 4.38
N ARG A 737 -17.75 -12.53 3.93
CA ARG A 737 -17.88 -11.08 3.68
C ARG A 737 -17.47 -10.25 4.90
N LEU A 738 -17.95 -10.57 6.09
CA LEU A 738 -17.65 -9.79 7.30
C LEU A 738 -16.15 -9.80 7.61
N ILE A 739 -15.51 -10.96 7.49
CA ILE A 739 -14.06 -11.14 7.73
C ILE A 739 -13.21 -10.38 6.71
N TYR A 740 -13.54 -10.48 5.41
CA TYR A 740 -12.80 -9.78 4.37
C TYR A 740 -13.07 -8.27 4.35
N ALA A 741 -14.29 -7.83 4.70
CA ALA A 741 -14.60 -6.41 4.89
C ALA A 741 -13.78 -5.81 6.04
N TYR A 742 -13.65 -6.51 7.17
CA TYR A 742 -12.76 -6.12 8.28
C TYR A 742 -11.29 -6.05 7.84
N LYS A 743 -10.77 -7.04 7.11
CA LYS A 743 -9.37 -7.02 6.62
C LYS A 743 -9.13 -5.82 5.68
N ILE A 744 -10.07 -5.55 4.77
CA ILE A 744 -10.02 -4.37 3.88
C ILE A 744 -10.09 -3.07 4.70
N ASP A 745 -10.91 -2.99 5.75
CA ASP A 745 -10.99 -1.79 6.61
C ASP A 745 -9.68 -1.54 7.36
N CYS A 746 -9.12 -2.58 8.02
CA CYS A 746 -7.81 -2.52 8.68
C CYS A 746 -6.70 -2.07 7.73
N ASP A 747 -6.63 -2.64 6.52
CA ASP A 747 -5.63 -2.29 5.50
C ASP A 747 -5.82 -0.87 4.91
N ASN A 748 -7.02 -0.30 4.99
CA ASN A 748 -7.31 1.08 4.58
C ASN A 748 -7.12 2.10 5.71
N HIS A 749 -7.07 1.67 6.97
CA HIS A 749 -7.18 2.55 8.14
C HIS A 749 -6.04 2.40 9.17
N ILE A 750 -5.09 1.49 8.95
CA ILE A 750 -3.83 1.39 9.70
C ILE A 750 -2.70 1.04 8.74
N ASP A 751 -1.47 1.47 9.04
CA ASP A 751 -0.27 1.05 8.31
C ASP A 751 0.04 -0.43 8.60
N THR A 752 -0.31 -1.31 7.66
CA THR A 752 -0.16 -2.78 7.77
C THR A 752 1.24 -3.25 8.18
N PRO A 753 2.36 -2.73 7.63
CA PRO A 753 3.70 -3.11 8.11
C PRO A 753 3.99 -2.67 9.54
N THR A 754 3.58 -1.47 9.98
CA THR A 754 3.70 -1.07 11.39
C THR A 754 2.88 -1.97 12.32
N ASN A 755 1.66 -2.35 11.92
CA ASN A 755 0.87 -3.34 12.65
C ASN A 755 1.60 -4.68 12.78
N GLU A 756 2.08 -5.25 11.67
CA GLU A 756 2.76 -6.55 11.67
C GLU A 756 4.03 -6.53 12.54
N ALA A 757 4.81 -5.45 12.51
CA ALA A 757 5.97 -5.29 13.38
C ALA A 757 5.60 -5.21 14.87
N ILE A 758 4.57 -4.44 15.23
CA ILE A 758 4.09 -4.32 16.63
C ILE A 758 3.55 -5.66 17.14
N LEU A 759 2.80 -6.40 16.31
CA LEU A 759 2.31 -7.76 16.64
C LEU A 759 3.45 -8.76 16.86
N LEU A 760 4.56 -8.61 16.13
CA LEU A 760 5.77 -9.41 16.35
C LEU A 760 6.55 -8.98 17.61
N GLY A 761 6.27 -7.80 18.18
CA GLY A 761 6.94 -7.27 19.37
C GLY A 761 8.09 -6.30 19.05
N MET A 762 8.09 -5.68 17.88
CA MET A 762 9.04 -4.65 17.46
C MET A 762 8.41 -3.25 17.58
N SER A 763 9.19 -2.25 17.98
CA SER A 763 8.82 -0.84 17.85
C SER A 763 9.42 -0.28 16.56
N LEU A 764 8.57 0.09 15.59
CA LEU A 764 9.01 0.88 14.43
C LEU A 764 8.87 2.39 14.65
N THR A 765 8.07 2.81 15.64
CA THR A 765 7.83 4.23 15.93
C THR A 765 8.85 4.83 16.90
N ASN A 766 9.55 3.98 17.67
CA ASN A 766 10.38 4.35 18.83
C ASN A 766 9.61 5.13 19.93
N ASP A 767 8.27 5.00 19.97
CA ASP A 767 7.41 5.54 21.03
C ASP A 767 6.40 4.49 21.50
N GLU A 768 6.62 3.94 22.70
CA GLU A 768 5.72 2.97 23.33
C GLU A 768 4.26 3.45 23.46
N ASN A 769 4.01 4.76 23.46
CA ASN A 769 2.66 5.31 23.52
C ASN A 769 1.96 5.20 22.16
N THR A 770 2.65 5.52 21.07
CA THR A 770 2.14 5.34 19.71
C THR A 770 1.93 3.86 19.39
N ASP A 771 2.90 2.99 19.70
CA ASP A 771 2.74 1.54 19.47
C ASP A 771 1.54 0.96 20.24
N ARG A 772 1.35 1.38 21.50
CA ARG A 772 0.20 0.99 22.33
C ARG A 772 -1.13 1.52 21.81
N ALA A 773 -1.15 2.73 21.23
CA ALA A 773 -2.35 3.30 20.61
C ALA A 773 -2.73 2.55 19.33
N VAL A 774 -1.75 2.19 18.49
CA VAL A 774 -1.94 1.39 17.27
C VAL A 774 -2.47 -0.01 17.60
N PHE A 775 -1.82 -0.71 18.54
CA PHE A 775 -2.26 -2.02 19.02
C PHE A 775 -3.65 -1.97 19.67
N GLY A 776 -3.93 -0.91 20.45
CA GLY A 776 -5.25 -0.67 21.04
C GLY A 776 -6.37 -0.53 20.00
N LYS A 777 -6.12 0.23 18.93
CA LYS A 777 -7.06 0.37 17.80
C LYS A 777 -7.32 -0.97 17.09
N PHE A 778 -6.26 -1.75 16.82
CA PHE A 778 -6.41 -3.05 16.15
C PHE A 778 -7.22 -4.03 17.02
N ARG A 779 -7.02 -4.01 18.34
CA ARG A 779 -7.86 -4.76 19.31
C ARG A 779 -9.32 -4.28 19.31
N GLU A 780 -9.58 -2.98 19.25
CA GLU A 780 -10.93 -2.41 19.19
C GLU A 780 -11.70 -2.85 17.93
N GLN A 781 -11.08 -2.74 16.74
CA GLN A 781 -11.67 -3.23 15.49
C GLN A 781 -11.90 -4.74 15.51
N SER A 782 -10.99 -5.52 16.13
CA SER A 782 -11.16 -6.97 16.26
C SER A 782 -12.40 -7.33 17.09
N GLU A 783 -12.67 -6.59 18.18
CA GLU A 783 -13.88 -6.74 18.97
C GLU A 783 -15.15 -6.24 18.24
N GLU A 784 -15.03 -5.33 17.26
CA GLU A 784 -16.14 -5.02 16.34
C GLU A 784 -16.45 -6.20 15.41
N LEU A 785 -15.42 -6.83 14.83
CA LEU A 785 -15.59 -8.04 14.04
C LEU A 785 -16.20 -9.18 14.88
N ARG A 786 -15.74 -9.39 16.12
CA ARG A 786 -16.30 -10.40 17.04
C ARG A 786 -17.79 -10.18 17.26
N ARG A 787 -18.18 -8.96 17.68
CA ARG A 787 -19.60 -8.58 17.88
C ARG A 787 -20.43 -8.76 16.61
N ALA A 788 -19.90 -8.38 15.44
CA ALA A 788 -20.58 -8.54 14.16
C ALA A 788 -20.79 -10.02 13.79
N LEU A 789 -19.74 -10.85 13.94
CA LEU A 789 -19.78 -12.29 13.67
C LEU A 789 -20.70 -13.04 14.64
N GLU A 790 -20.68 -12.71 15.93
CA GLU A 790 -21.57 -13.29 16.94
C GLU A 790 -23.03 -12.93 16.68
N SER A 791 -23.32 -11.64 16.45
CA SER A 791 -24.67 -11.16 16.12
C SER A 791 -25.18 -11.77 14.81
N TYR A 792 -24.32 -11.93 13.79
CA TYR A 792 -24.69 -12.62 12.55
C TYR A 792 -24.97 -14.10 12.79
N THR A 793 -24.11 -14.78 13.54
CA THR A 793 -24.23 -16.22 13.84
C THR A 793 -25.52 -16.52 14.58
N ALA A 794 -25.80 -15.79 15.66
CA ALA A 794 -27.00 -15.97 16.49
C ALA A 794 -28.31 -15.71 15.73
N LYS A 795 -28.27 -14.97 14.61
CA LYS A 795 -29.44 -14.61 13.81
C LYS A 795 -29.66 -15.52 12.58
N TYR A 796 -28.59 -16.01 11.97
CA TYR A 796 -28.65 -16.64 10.63
C TYR A 796 -27.96 -18.00 10.53
N ILE A 797 -27.30 -18.50 11.58
CA ILE A 797 -26.68 -19.83 11.59
C ILE A 797 -27.48 -20.75 12.52
N GLY A 798 -27.90 -21.92 11.99
CA GLY A 798 -28.67 -22.91 12.74
C GLY A 798 -27.92 -24.23 12.85
N ASP A 799 -27.90 -24.81 14.05
CA ASP A 799 -27.36 -26.15 14.26
C ASP A 799 -28.13 -27.18 13.44
N GLY A 800 -27.39 -28.01 12.69
CA GLY A 800 -27.96 -29.02 11.80
C GLY A 800 -28.58 -28.47 10.50
N ALA A 801 -28.54 -27.16 10.22
CA ALA A 801 -29.13 -26.54 9.02
C ALA A 801 -28.37 -26.84 7.70
N GLY A 802 -27.47 -27.83 7.67
CA GLY A 802 -26.72 -28.27 6.49
C GLY A 802 -25.22 -27.94 6.53
N LYS A 803 -24.45 -28.60 5.64
CA LYS A 803 -22.98 -28.54 5.56
C LYS A 803 -22.45 -27.08 5.58
N VAL A 804 -23.09 -26.17 4.85
CA VAL A 804 -22.67 -24.76 4.71
C VAL A 804 -22.72 -23.96 6.01
N HIS A 805 -23.65 -24.27 6.92
CA HIS A 805 -23.74 -23.63 8.24
C HIS A 805 -22.60 -24.09 9.16
N VAL A 806 -22.22 -25.38 9.08
CA VAL A 806 -21.06 -25.91 9.79
C VAL A 806 -19.78 -25.25 9.27
N ALA A 807 -19.62 -25.12 7.94
CA ALA A 807 -18.49 -24.41 7.32
C ALA A 807 -18.39 -22.93 7.75
N ALA A 808 -19.53 -22.24 7.84
CA ALA A 808 -19.59 -20.85 8.33
C ALA A 808 -19.14 -20.75 9.80
N THR A 809 -19.58 -21.68 10.66
CA THR A 809 -19.13 -21.78 12.05
C THR A 809 -17.64 -22.09 12.16
N ILE A 810 -17.10 -22.99 11.33
CA ILE A 810 -15.67 -23.32 11.30
C ILE A 810 -14.85 -22.08 10.94
N LEU A 811 -15.21 -21.40 9.84
CA LEU A 811 -14.52 -20.18 9.40
C LEU A 811 -14.55 -19.08 10.48
N LYS A 812 -15.74 -18.83 11.06
CA LYS A 812 -15.91 -17.86 12.15
C LYS A 812 -14.99 -18.17 13.33
N THR A 813 -15.08 -19.40 13.84
CA THR A 813 -14.36 -19.81 15.05
C THR A 813 -12.85 -19.79 14.82
N THR A 814 -12.34 -20.29 13.70
CA THR A 814 -10.88 -20.26 13.43
C THR A 814 -10.32 -18.86 13.20
N ILE A 815 -11.11 -17.91 12.68
CA ILE A 815 -10.66 -16.50 12.61
C ILE A 815 -10.64 -15.86 14.01
N LEU A 816 -11.61 -16.15 14.88
CA LEU A 816 -11.61 -15.64 16.26
C LEU A 816 -10.49 -16.27 17.11
N GLU A 817 -10.35 -17.60 17.09
CA GLU A 817 -9.24 -18.35 17.73
C GLU A 817 -7.88 -17.72 17.33
N LYS A 818 -7.67 -17.50 16.02
CA LYS A 818 -6.44 -16.87 15.52
C LYS A 818 -6.27 -15.42 15.97
N LEU A 819 -7.33 -14.61 16.02
CA LEU A 819 -7.25 -13.22 16.48
C LEU A 819 -6.91 -13.15 17.98
N ASP A 820 -7.45 -14.04 18.80
CA ASP A 820 -7.17 -14.11 20.24
C ASP A 820 -5.69 -14.44 20.52
N ASP A 821 -5.09 -15.37 19.78
CA ASP A 821 -3.64 -15.63 19.83
C ASP A 821 -2.81 -14.42 19.35
N VAL A 822 -3.18 -13.83 18.21
CA VAL A 822 -2.45 -12.70 17.58
C VAL A 822 -2.48 -11.45 18.47
N LEU A 823 -3.57 -11.21 19.20
CA LEU A 823 -3.79 -10.03 20.04
C LEU A 823 -3.36 -10.23 21.50
N SER A 824 -2.79 -11.39 21.84
CA SER A 824 -2.22 -11.68 23.15
C SER A 824 -0.82 -11.04 23.28
N PRO A 825 -0.63 -10.00 24.14
CA PRO A 825 0.62 -9.24 24.19
C PRO A 825 1.82 -10.14 24.48
N ILE A 826 2.93 -9.95 23.76
CA ILE A 826 4.09 -10.86 23.79
C ILE A 826 4.63 -11.17 25.20
N LYS A 827 4.53 -10.22 26.14
CA LYS A 827 4.98 -10.35 27.55
C LYS A 827 3.98 -11.06 28.48
N GLU A 828 2.77 -11.32 28.00
CA GLU A 828 1.66 -11.98 28.71
C GLU A 828 1.44 -13.43 28.23
N GLN A 829 2.16 -13.88 27.20
CA GLN A 829 2.09 -15.24 26.66
C GLN A 829 2.82 -16.25 27.57
N GLU A 830 2.31 -17.48 27.68
CA GLU A 830 2.85 -18.51 28.59
C GLU A 830 4.31 -18.90 28.26
N GLU A 831 4.72 -18.81 26.98
CA GLU A 831 6.07 -19.13 26.53
C GLU A 831 7.08 -17.98 26.70
N TRP A 832 6.65 -16.80 27.16
CA TRP A 832 7.50 -15.63 27.35
C TRP A 832 8.55 -15.83 28.45
N GLY A 833 9.83 -15.63 28.11
CA GLY A 833 10.94 -15.90 29.01
C GLY A 833 11.26 -17.40 29.19
N ILE A 834 10.60 -18.29 28.44
CA ILE A 834 10.83 -19.74 28.44
C ILE A 834 11.32 -20.21 27.05
N GLU A 835 10.56 -19.90 26.00
CA GLU A 835 10.94 -20.15 24.60
C GLU A 835 10.84 -18.89 23.72
N ILE A 836 10.14 -17.84 24.15
CA ILE A 836 10.08 -16.54 23.48
C ILE A 836 10.89 -15.52 24.27
N PHE A 837 11.99 -15.04 23.68
CA PHE A 837 12.85 -14.01 24.29
C PHE A 837 12.93 -12.73 23.45
N ASN A 838 12.62 -12.83 22.15
CA ASN A 838 12.66 -11.73 21.20
C ASN A 838 11.61 -11.91 20.08
N TRP A 839 11.48 -10.91 19.22
CA TRP A 839 10.49 -10.87 18.15
C TRP A 839 10.64 -12.00 17.11
N LYS A 840 11.83 -12.57 16.91
CA LYS A 840 12.05 -13.70 15.98
C LYS A 840 11.56 -15.03 16.55
N ASP A 841 11.51 -15.17 17.87
CA ASP A 841 10.90 -16.35 18.52
C ASP A 841 9.36 -16.25 18.46
N ASN A 842 8.83 -15.04 18.62
CA ASN A 842 7.41 -14.77 18.40
C ASN A 842 7.02 -14.99 16.92
N LEU A 843 7.84 -14.54 15.96
CA LEU A 843 7.64 -14.86 14.53
C LEU A 843 7.55 -16.37 14.28
N PHE A 844 8.44 -17.16 14.88
CA PHE A 844 8.39 -18.62 14.81
C PHE A 844 7.07 -19.18 15.39
N LYS A 845 6.62 -18.71 16.56
CA LYS A 845 5.30 -19.07 17.12
C LYS A 845 4.16 -18.70 16.16
N MET A 846 4.18 -17.52 15.56
CA MET A 846 3.12 -17.02 14.66
C MET A 846 3.05 -17.80 13.34
N ILE A 847 4.20 -18.24 12.82
CA ILE A 847 4.29 -19.16 11.67
C ILE A 847 3.70 -20.53 12.04
N MET A 848 4.13 -21.10 13.16
CA MET A 848 3.67 -22.40 13.66
C MET A 848 2.17 -22.40 13.95
N LEU A 849 1.64 -21.40 14.67
CA LEU A 849 0.21 -21.24 14.92
C LEU A 849 -0.60 -21.13 13.64
N SER A 850 -0.13 -20.37 12.66
CA SER A 850 -0.83 -20.23 11.37
C SER A 850 -0.95 -21.57 10.61
N MET A 851 0.06 -22.45 10.74
CA MET A 851 0.01 -23.81 10.18
C MET A 851 -0.87 -24.76 11.02
N GLU A 852 -0.83 -24.69 12.35
CA GLU A 852 -1.77 -25.42 13.22
C GLU A 852 -3.23 -25.04 12.92
N TYR A 853 -3.54 -23.75 12.80
CA TYR A 853 -4.87 -23.26 12.41
C TYR A 853 -5.29 -23.74 11.03
N GLN A 854 -4.39 -23.74 10.04
CA GLN A 854 -4.71 -24.24 8.71
C GLN A 854 -5.03 -25.75 8.74
N CYS A 855 -4.25 -26.56 9.44
CA CYS A 855 -4.53 -28.00 9.59
C CYS A 855 -5.83 -28.24 10.36
N ASN A 856 -6.09 -27.49 11.44
CA ASN A 856 -7.33 -27.61 12.21
C ASN A 856 -8.57 -27.23 11.38
N ALA A 857 -8.47 -26.19 10.54
CA ALA A 857 -9.55 -25.82 9.62
C ALA A 857 -9.71 -26.81 8.47
N HIS A 858 -8.62 -27.36 7.93
CA HIS A 858 -8.65 -28.43 6.93
C HIS A 858 -9.46 -29.63 7.41
N ASP A 859 -9.14 -30.17 8.59
CA ASP A 859 -9.79 -31.38 9.12
C ASP A 859 -11.27 -31.15 9.44
N LYS A 860 -11.59 -30.00 10.05
CA LYS A 860 -12.97 -29.55 10.30
C LYS A 860 -13.77 -29.42 8.98
N MET A 861 -13.15 -28.96 7.89
CA MET A 861 -13.79 -28.78 6.57
C MET A 861 -13.86 -30.08 5.75
N ALA A 862 -12.88 -30.99 5.89
CA ALA A 862 -12.91 -32.32 5.28
C ALA A 862 -14.13 -33.13 5.76
N ALA A 863 -14.41 -33.08 7.07
CA ALA A 863 -15.56 -33.73 7.69
C ALA A 863 -16.94 -33.27 7.16
N VAL A 864 -17.00 -32.17 6.39
CA VAL A 864 -18.23 -31.67 5.74
C VAL A 864 -18.13 -31.59 4.21
N GLY A 865 -17.05 -32.10 3.59
CA GLY A 865 -16.87 -32.17 2.14
C GLY A 865 -16.33 -30.89 1.47
N PHE A 866 -15.71 -29.99 2.24
CA PHE A 866 -15.19 -28.70 1.78
C PHE A 866 -13.66 -28.56 1.87
N GLU A 867 -12.92 -29.66 2.04
CA GLU A 867 -11.45 -29.66 2.10
C GLU A 867 -10.77 -29.02 0.88
N TRP A 868 -11.35 -29.16 -0.32
CA TRP A 868 -10.83 -28.55 -1.56
C TRP A 868 -10.64 -27.04 -1.41
N TYR A 869 -11.55 -26.35 -0.71
CA TYR A 869 -11.47 -24.91 -0.51
C TYR A 869 -10.33 -24.52 0.43
N MET A 870 -10.00 -25.39 1.39
CA MET A 870 -8.87 -25.21 2.30
C MET A 870 -7.53 -25.51 1.61
N LYS A 871 -7.51 -26.47 0.66
CA LYS A 871 -6.35 -26.76 -0.17
C LYS A 871 -5.97 -25.57 -1.05
N LEU A 872 -6.96 -24.86 -1.61
CA LEU A 872 -6.76 -23.57 -2.31
C LEU A 872 -6.28 -22.41 -1.38
N GLN A 873 -6.13 -22.60 -0.07
CA GLN A 873 -5.51 -21.60 0.83
C GLN A 873 -4.08 -21.99 1.24
N PHE A 874 -3.51 -23.08 0.72
CA PHE A 874 -2.16 -23.50 1.07
C PHE A 874 -1.12 -22.53 0.52
N TYR A 875 -0.16 -22.18 1.38
CA TYR A 875 0.88 -21.20 1.10
C TYR A 875 2.24 -21.83 1.42
N PRO A 876 2.87 -22.51 0.42
CA PRO A 876 4.07 -23.33 0.65
C PRO A 876 5.24 -22.56 1.31
N ASP A 877 5.36 -21.25 1.06
CA ASP A 877 6.35 -20.37 1.69
C ASP A 877 6.29 -20.41 3.23
N MET A 878 5.12 -20.63 3.85
CA MET A 878 4.99 -20.78 5.31
C MET A 878 5.43 -22.16 5.81
N LEU A 879 5.25 -23.22 5.02
CA LEU A 879 5.84 -24.53 5.33
C LEU A 879 7.36 -24.48 5.20
N ALA A 880 7.88 -23.84 4.16
CA ALA A 880 9.31 -23.59 3.99
C ALA A 880 9.86 -22.81 5.19
N SER A 881 9.21 -21.70 5.55
CA SER A 881 9.58 -20.87 6.70
C SER A 881 9.50 -21.64 8.02
N LEU A 882 8.48 -22.48 8.23
CA LEU A 882 8.39 -23.34 9.41
C LEU A 882 9.55 -24.33 9.48
N THR A 883 9.87 -25.04 8.40
CA THR A 883 11.02 -25.97 8.37
C THR A 883 12.38 -25.26 8.52
N SER A 884 12.50 -24.04 8.01
CA SER A 884 13.61 -23.11 8.22
C SER A 884 13.81 -22.79 9.71
N GLN A 885 12.74 -22.40 10.41
CA GLN A 885 12.79 -22.11 11.84
C GLN A 885 13.04 -23.37 12.68
N LEU A 886 12.53 -24.55 12.26
CA LEU A 886 12.77 -25.83 12.91
C LEU A 886 14.21 -26.35 12.74
N TYR A 887 14.88 -26.06 11.62
CA TYR A 887 16.33 -26.33 11.47
C TYR A 887 17.16 -25.51 12.46
N ARG A 888 16.80 -24.22 12.66
CA ARG A 888 17.47 -23.32 13.63
C ARG A 888 17.10 -23.61 15.09
N ARG A 889 15.88 -24.06 15.35
CA ARG A 889 15.36 -24.46 16.69
C ARG A 889 14.91 -25.92 16.65
N PRO A 890 15.84 -26.90 16.65
CA PRO A 890 15.52 -28.32 16.51
C PRO A 890 14.67 -28.90 17.66
N VAL A 891 14.72 -28.28 18.84
CA VAL A 891 14.18 -28.79 20.11
C VAL A 891 13.58 -27.66 20.95
N GLY A 892 12.41 -27.93 21.55
CA GLY A 892 11.55 -26.96 22.25
C GLY A 892 10.09 -27.38 22.10
N SER A 893 9.20 -26.93 22.98
CA SER A 893 7.76 -27.26 22.88
C SER A 893 7.11 -26.62 21.66
N LEU A 894 7.55 -25.42 21.26
CA LEU A 894 7.16 -24.77 20.01
C LEU A 894 7.68 -25.57 18.79
N SER A 895 8.88 -26.15 18.89
CA SER A 895 9.43 -27.04 17.86
C SER A 895 8.67 -28.35 17.75
N ASP A 896 8.28 -28.94 18.88
CA ASP A 896 7.48 -30.18 18.92
C ASP A 896 6.06 -29.96 18.37
N ARG A 897 5.49 -28.75 18.52
CA ARG A 897 4.26 -28.32 17.84
C ARG A 897 4.48 -28.16 16.34
N GLY A 898 5.54 -27.45 15.94
CA GLY A 898 5.92 -27.27 14.54
C GLY A 898 6.09 -28.59 13.79
N TRP A 899 6.77 -29.59 14.38
CA TRP A 899 6.93 -30.91 13.76
C TRP A 899 5.61 -31.69 13.61
N ARG A 900 4.67 -31.56 14.57
CA ARG A 900 3.30 -32.10 14.45
C ARG A 900 2.48 -31.38 13.37
N ALA A 901 2.71 -30.08 13.15
CA ALA A 901 2.09 -29.35 12.03
C ALA A 901 2.68 -29.80 10.69
N VAL A 902 4.00 -29.94 10.57
CA VAL A 902 4.69 -30.46 9.36
C VAL A 902 4.21 -31.86 9.00
N GLU A 903 4.06 -32.76 9.97
CA GLU A 903 3.53 -34.11 9.77
C GLU A 903 2.10 -34.10 9.20
N ARG A 904 1.20 -33.32 9.81
CA ARG A 904 -0.19 -33.17 9.31
C ARG A 904 -0.22 -32.58 7.91
N LEU A 905 0.60 -31.57 7.60
CA LEU A 905 0.69 -30.99 6.27
C LEU A 905 1.09 -32.04 5.20
N HIS A 906 2.08 -32.90 5.47
CA HIS A 906 2.43 -33.99 4.54
C HIS A 906 1.30 -35.03 4.40
N GLY A 907 0.50 -35.26 5.43
CA GLY A 907 -0.72 -36.08 5.32
C GLY A 907 -1.85 -35.42 4.52
N HIS A 908 -1.95 -34.09 4.51
CA HIS A 908 -3.04 -33.34 3.85
C HIS A 908 -2.72 -33.01 2.38
N TYR A 909 -1.44 -32.91 2.04
CA TYR A 909 -0.95 -32.52 0.71
C TYR A 909 0.01 -33.59 0.15
N PRO A 910 -0.51 -34.71 -0.41
CA PRO A 910 0.31 -35.72 -1.09
C PRO A 910 1.17 -35.16 -2.24
N GLU A 911 0.73 -34.04 -2.81
CA GLU A 911 1.45 -33.24 -3.82
C GLU A 911 2.88 -32.86 -3.36
N LEU A 912 3.16 -32.81 -2.04
CA LEU A 912 4.48 -32.52 -1.47
C LEU A 912 5.53 -33.62 -1.71
N PHE A 913 5.11 -34.83 -2.11
CA PHE A 913 6.01 -35.92 -2.46
C PHE A 913 6.41 -35.94 -3.96
N ASP A 914 5.87 -35.06 -4.80
CA ASP A 914 6.26 -34.98 -6.22
C ASP A 914 7.61 -34.26 -6.42
N MET A 915 8.69 -35.03 -6.34
CA MET A 915 10.07 -34.54 -6.59
C MET A 915 10.34 -34.14 -8.05
N SER A 916 9.38 -34.26 -8.97
CA SER A 916 9.52 -33.65 -10.31
C SER A 916 9.33 -32.14 -10.28
N GLN A 917 8.71 -31.59 -9.22
CA GLN A 917 8.54 -30.16 -9.01
C GLN A 917 9.70 -29.55 -8.20
N ARG A 918 10.29 -28.46 -8.70
CA ARG A 918 11.45 -27.79 -8.07
C ARG A 918 11.15 -27.25 -6.66
N GLN A 919 9.93 -26.78 -6.40
CA GLN A 919 9.54 -26.24 -5.09
C GLN A 919 9.39 -27.36 -4.03
N GLN A 920 8.70 -28.44 -4.39
CA GLN A 920 8.54 -29.65 -3.58
C GLN A 920 9.92 -30.28 -3.27
N LEU A 921 10.80 -30.38 -4.27
CA LEU A 921 12.17 -30.87 -4.09
C LEU A 921 12.96 -30.06 -3.05
N MET A 922 12.95 -28.73 -3.14
CA MET A 922 13.59 -27.88 -2.12
C MET A 922 12.92 -28.02 -0.75
N GLN A 923 11.59 -28.13 -0.70
CA GLN A 923 10.86 -28.35 0.55
C GLN A 923 11.25 -29.68 1.22
N ALA A 924 11.38 -30.76 0.44
CA ALA A 924 11.85 -32.05 0.92
C ALA A 924 13.27 -31.95 1.50
N GLN A 925 14.20 -31.33 0.76
CA GLN A 925 15.57 -31.10 1.21
C GLN A 925 15.63 -30.28 2.51
N PHE A 926 14.86 -29.20 2.63
CA PHE A 926 14.76 -28.40 3.87
C PHE A 926 14.20 -29.22 5.04
N THR A 927 13.14 -30.01 4.79
CA THR A 927 12.50 -30.84 5.81
C THR A 927 13.44 -31.94 6.32
N LEU A 928 14.20 -32.59 5.42
CA LEU A 928 15.19 -33.61 5.77
C LEU A 928 16.38 -33.02 6.53
N LYS A 929 16.95 -31.87 6.08
CA LYS A 929 18.06 -31.19 6.79
C LYS A 929 17.63 -30.69 8.18
N ALA A 930 16.39 -30.21 8.31
CA ALA A 930 15.79 -29.87 9.60
C ALA A 930 15.62 -31.09 10.52
N TRP A 931 15.21 -32.24 9.98
CA TRP A 931 15.06 -33.46 10.78
C TRP A 931 16.40 -34.02 11.26
N GLU A 932 17.46 -33.96 10.43
CA GLU A 932 18.79 -34.41 10.83
C GLU A 932 19.36 -33.55 11.98
N ALA A 933 19.25 -32.22 11.88
CA ALA A 933 19.61 -31.31 12.96
C ALA A 933 18.86 -31.62 14.27
N ARG A 934 17.58 -32.03 14.17
CA ARG A 934 16.77 -32.46 15.31
C ARG A 934 17.22 -33.80 15.90
N LYS A 935 17.53 -34.81 15.09
CA LYS A 935 18.10 -36.08 15.59
C LYS A 935 19.40 -35.84 16.35
N ILE A 936 20.32 -35.04 15.78
CA ILE A 936 21.60 -34.69 16.41
C ILE A 936 21.36 -33.95 17.74
N ALA A 937 20.52 -32.92 17.77
CA ALA A 937 20.25 -32.12 18.97
C ALA A 937 19.56 -32.91 20.10
N VAL A 938 18.74 -33.93 19.79
CA VAL A 938 18.15 -34.81 20.80
C VAL A 938 19.14 -35.87 21.28
N ALA A 939 19.95 -36.45 20.39
CA ALA A 939 21.01 -37.39 20.76
C ALA A 939 22.05 -36.74 21.70
N GLN A 940 22.44 -35.50 21.44
CA GLN A 940 23.31 -34.69 22.32
C GLN A 940 22.71 -34.45 23.72
N ARG A 941 21.38 -34.55 23.87
CA ARG A 941 20.65 -34.44 25.14
C ARG A 941 20.36 -35.80 25.79
N GLY A 942 20.92 -36.90 25.25
CA GLY A 942 20.71 -38.26 25.75
C GLY A 942 19.34 -38.87 25.40
N GLY A 943 18.57 -38.22 24.52
CA GLY A 943 17.30 -38.75 24.02
C GLY A 943 17.46 -39.57 22.75
N SER A 944 16.38 -40.23 22.34
CA SER A 944 16.25 -40.88 21.03
C SER A 944 14.93 -40.44 20.37
N LEU A 945 14.90 -40.39 19.04
CA LEU A 945 13.71 -40.09 18.24
C LEU A 945 13.45 -41.23 17.26
N GLU A 946 12.23 -41.76 17.27
CA GLU A 946 11.70 -42.51 16.15
C GLU A 946 11.53 -41.56 14.95
N THR A 947 11.82 -42.03 13.73
CA THR A 947 11.71 -41.22 12.52
C THR A 947 10.32 -41.38 11.89
N PRO A 948 9.52 -40.29 11.77
CA PRO A 948 8.16 -40.37 11.24
C PRO A 948 8.08 -40.94 9.82
N ALA A 949 6.95 -41.59 9.50
CA ALA A 949 6.75 -42.25 8.20
C ALA A 949 6.92 -41.29 7.00
N TYR A 950 6.46 -40.03 7.11
CA TYR A 950 6.60 -39.05 6.04
C TYR A 950 8.07 -38.64 5.80
N ILE A 951 8.93 -38.63 6.83
CA ILE A 951 10.38 -38.38 6.67
C ILE A 951 11.02 -39.52 5.88
N VAL A 952 10.65 -40.76 6.17
CA VAL A 952 11.13 -41.94 5.41
C VAL A 952 10.68 -41.86 3.94
N GLN A 953 9.42 -41.49 3.70
CA GLN A 953 8.86 -41.31 2.34
C GLN A 953 9.53 -40.16 1.57
N LEU A 954 9.81 -39.02 2.21
CA LEU A 954 10.56 -37.92 1.58
C LEU A 954 11.98 -38.35 1.17
N GLY A 955 12.68 -39.09 2.03
CA GLY A 955 14.00 -39.63 1.71
C GLY A 955 13.95 -40.62 0.54
N GLN A 956 12.98 -41.53 0.53
CA GLN A 956 12.75 -42.48 -0.57
C GLN A 956 12.49 -41.77 -1.90
N ALA A 957 11.54 -40.82 -1.93
CA ALA A 957 11.19 -40.08 -3.13
C ALA A 957 12.36 -39.25 -3.70
N LEU A 958 13.20 -38.67 -2.82
CA LEU A 958 14.40 -37.93 -3.22
C LEU A 958 15.39 -38.84 -3.97
N SER A 959 15.78 -39.97 -3.39
CA SER A 959 16.77 -40.85 -4.03
C SER A 959 16.20 -41.73 -5.14
N GLU A 960 14.88 -41.91 -5.24
CA GLU A 960 14.26 -42.43 -6.46
C GLU A 960 14.43 -41.45 -7.63
N MET A 961 14.28 -40.14 -7.40
CA MET A 961 14.53 -39.11 -8.41
C MET A 961 16.03 -39.00 -8.77
N GLU A 962 16.94 -39.16 -7.80
CA GLU A 962 18.39 -39.22 -8.04
C GLU A 962 18.78 -40.48 -8.85
N ALA A 963 18.23 -41.65 -8.51
CA ALA A 963 18.44 -42.89 -9.26
C ALA A 963 17.87 -42.83 -10.70
N GLN A 964 16.75 -42.13 -10.89
CA GLN A 964 16.21 -41.84 -12.23
C GLN A 964 17.13 -40.92 -13.04
N LYS A 965 17.74 -39.90 -12.43
CA LYS A 965 18.78 -39.07 -13.07
C LYS A 965 20.07 -39.84 -13.36
N ALA A 966 20.50 -40.71 -12.45
CA ALA A 966 21.73 -41.50 -12.56
C ALA A 966 21.59 -42.75 -13.47
N GLY A 967 20.36 -43.15 -13.81
CA GLY A 967 20.08 -44.20 -14.79
C GLY A 967 20.24 -45.64 -14.29
N LYS A 968 20.36 -45.87 -12.97
CA LYS A 968 20.33 -47.19 -12.30
C LYS A 968 20.09 -47.05 -10.79
N PRO A 969 19.58 -48.09 -10.10
CA PRO A 969 19.19 -48.00 -8.70
C PRO A 969 20.40 -48.03 -7.74
N ILE A 970 20.24 -47.37 -6.60
CA ILE A 970 21.19 -47.30 -5.49
C ILE A 970 20.79 -48.32 -4.41
N ASP A 971 21.76 -48.97 -3.77
CA ASP A 971 21.51 -49.83 -2.59
C ASP A 971 21.43 -48.97 -1.32
N TRP A 972 20.26 -49.02 -0.67
CA TRP A 972 20.00 -48.27 0.56
C TRP A 972 20.90 -48.69 1.74
N ASN A 973 21.51 -49.88 1.71
CA ASN A 973 22.35 -50.34 2.82
C ASN A 973 23.73 -49.66 2.88
N THR A 974 24.24 -49.09 1.79
CA THR A 974 25.59 -48.47 1.78
C THR A 974 25.58 -46.99 2.14
N LEU A 975 24.47 -46.27 1.96
CA LEU A 975 24.41 -44.82 2.23
C LEU A 975 24.35 -44.48 3.73
N TRP A 976 23.90 -45.42 4.58
CA TRP A 976 23.83 -45.24 6.04
C TRP A 976 25.10 -45.68 6.79
N THR A 977 26.11 -46.23 6.11
CA THR A 977 27.37 -46.68 6.74
C THR A 977 28.53 -45.71 6.62
N ASP A 978 28.56 -44.86 5.59
CA ASP A 978 29.71 -43.99 5.30
C ASP A 978 29.66 -42.62 5.99
N LEU A 979 28.60 -42.34 6.77
CA LEU A 979 28.53 -41.20 7.70
C LEU A 979 29.10 -41.54 9.09
N GLN A 980 30.40 -41.85 9.13
CA GLN A 980 31.22 -41.59 10.33
C GLN A 980 31.90 -40.21 10.24
N PRO A 981 32.24 -39.58 11.39
CA PRO A 981 32.40 -38.14 11.44
C PRO A 981 33.64 -37.62 10.71
N PHE A 982 33.52 -36.44 10.09
CA PHE A 982 34.64 -35.61 9.64
C PHE A 982 35.44 -35.08 10.84
N GLY A 983 36.22 -35.96 11.46
CA GLY A 983 37.02 -35.72 12.66
C GLY A 983 38.52 -35.89 12.41
N ASP A 984 39.06 -35.36 11.31
CA ASP A 984 40.51 -35.27 11.07
C ASP A 984 40.85 -34.07 10.14
N GLY A 985 40.69 -32.86 10.68
CA GLY A 985 41.00 -31.60 9.97
C GLY A 985 41.21 -30.38 10.87
N LEU A 986 41.26 -30.57 12.19
CA LEU A 986 41.17 -29.50 13.20
C LEU A 986 42.37 -29.48 14.18
N ASN A 987 43.51 -30.02 13.76
CA ASN A 987 44.71 -30.21 14.59
C ASN A 987 46.03 -29.73 13.92
N SER A 988 45.93 -28.79 12.99
CA SER A 988 47.07 -27.95 12.59
C SER A 988 46.71 -26.48 12.82
N PHE A 989 47.66 -25.70 13.36
CA PHE A 989 47.49 -24.31 13.81
C PHE A 989 46.57 -24.07 15.03
N MET A 990 46.79 -24.83 16.10
CA MET A 990 46.94 -24.20 17.42
C MET A 990 48.32 -24.54 17.98
N SER A 991 49.19 -23.53 18.10
CA SER A 991 50.55 -23.67 18.63
C SER A 991 50.67 -22.99 20.00
N GLU A 992 50.65 -23.82 21.04
CA GLU A 992 51.36 -23.66 22.31
C GLU A 992 51.48 -22.25 22.91
N GLU A 993 50.56 -21.91 23.82
CA GLU A 993 50.98 -21.46 25.15
C GLU A 993 50.00 -21.99 26.22
N PHE A 994 50.40 -21.95 27.50
CA PHE A 994 49.68 -22.53 28.65
C PHE A 994 49.53 -24.06 28.70
N VAL A 995 50.66 -24.78 28.70
CA VAL A 995 50.79 -26.02 29.48
C VAL A 995 51.46 -25.72 30.82
N GLN A 996 50.77 -25.91 31.94
CA GLN A 996 51.42 -26.29 33.19
C GLN A 996 50.46 -26.92 34.23
N MET A 997 51.03 -27.79 35.07
CA MET A 997 50.43 -28.55 36.18
C MET A 997 49.29 -29.51 35.78
N SER A 998 49.55 -30.80 35.51
CA SER A 998 50.18 -31.86 36.35
C SER A 998 49.29 -32.33 37.52
N ASP A 999 48.49 -33.37 37.28
CA ASP A 999 48.81 -34.75 37.69
C ASP A 999 47.57 -35.67 37.75
N GLY A 1000 47.76 -36.92 37.35
CA GLY A 1000 46.85 -38.02 37.67
C GLY A 1000 47.31 -38.77 38.94
N PRO A 1001 46.96 -40.07 39.13
CA PRO A 1001 46.20 -40.92 38.20
C PRO A 1001 45.07 -41.73 38.89
N SER A 1002 44.38 -42.52 38.07
CA SER A 1002 43.68 -43.77 38.43
C SER A 1002 42.35 -43.67 39.21
N ALA A 1003 41.44 -44.65 39.15
CA ALA A 1003 41.10 -45.63 38.09
C ALA A 1003 39.83 -46.40 38.50
N ARG A 1004 39.13 -47.02 37.52
CA ARG A 1004 38.03 -48.02 37.68
C ARG A 1004 36.78 -47.48 38.40
N GLY A 1005 35.56 -47.62 37.90
CA GLY A 1005 35.04 -48.60 36.94
C GLY A 1005 33.67 -49.10 37.44
N HIS A 1006 32.81 -49.53 36.50
CA HIS A 1006 31.44 -50.05 36.71
C HIS A 1006 30.42 -49.03 37.24
N GLY A 1007 29.22 -48.86 36.67
CA GLY A 1007 28.61 -49.51 35.49
C GLY A 1007 27.18 -49.95 35.79
N LEU A 1008 26.26 -49.75 34.83
CA LEU A 1008 24.80 -49.96 34.92
C LEU A 1008 24.13 -48.96 35.90
N VAL A 1009 22.94 -48.43 35.61
CA VAL A 1009 21.94 -48.79 34.58
C VAL A 1009 21.80 -47.68 33.55
#